data_AF-A0A235G0E9-F1
#
_entry.id   AF-A0A235G0E9-F1
#
_cell.length_a   1.000
_cell.length_b   1.000
_cell.length_c   1.000
_cell.angle_alpha   90.00
_cell.angle_beta   90.00
_cell.angle_gamma   90.00
#
_symmetry.space_group_name_H-M   'P 1'
#
loop_
_entity.id
_entity.type
_entity.pdbx_description
1 polymer ?
#
loop_
_entity_poly.entity_id
_entity_poly.type
_entity_poly.pdbx_seq_one_letter_code
_entity_poly.pdbx_strand_id
1 'polypeptide(L)'
;MALLDHPRRPHRSRFLRGLAALVASGALVLAVATAAAATPVGVPVTSPNTIAAWGYNYFGQATAPDGSAFTAVAGGEAHSLALKADGTITAWGNNAYGQATAPAGSGYIAIAAGGTHSVALTANGTITAWGRNNYGQTTAPAGSGYTAIAAGTNHSLALTADGTITAWGRNNLGQATAPTGSGYTAIAAGGAHSVALTANGTIKAWGNNSFGQLNIPAGSGYKAIAAGTNHSLALNANGTITTWGYNGDGQSAVPGGSGYTAIAAGTHSLALTADGTIKAWGYNGDGQTTAPAGSGYTAIAAGLSHSLALKPPAPAAPAFVDAGPVTVNGIAGTELTHTFAVTGIPTPTVTATGLPTGLTLSPAGVLTGTPTTTGTFPVTVTADNGVGNPAALTVTLTVAAAPAAPVFTDAGPVTLNAVVGTALSREFTVTGNPTPTVTVIDPSKLPTGMTFTNGALSGTPTTAGTYTFTLEAANGIGTPTTLTVTLTVAAAPAAPAFTDTAPVALDAVVGTALTREFTVTGNPTPTVTVVDPAKLPIGMTFTNGTLTGAPTASGVYPFTLKAASSTAPDATLEVTVTVVAAPAAPAFVDAGPVTANGIAGTELTHTFAVTGNPTPTVTATGLPTGLTLSPAGVLTGTPTAAGSFPFTVTADNGVGTPASLTVTLEVAAAPSAPIFTDAGPVTLNAVVGTALSREFTVTGNPTPTVTVVDQSTLPTGMTFTNGVLSGTPTIAGTYTFTLEAANGVNPDLTLTVTVDVTDAPSTPEENLFGSLEQIFGFGS
;
A
#
# COMPACT_ATOMS: atom_id res chain seq x y z
N MET A 1 29.68 -31.22 -57.12
CA MET A 1 31.14 -31.45 -57.15
C MET A 1 31.61 -31.51 -55.71
N ALA A 2 32.23 -32.55 -55.16
CA ALA A 2 32.57 -33.89 -55.60
C ALA A 2 32.60 -34.77 -54.33
N LEU A 3 32.28 -36.06 -54.49
CA LEU A 3 32.36 -37.10 -53.45
C LEU A 3 33.80 -37.28 -52.94
N LEU A 4 33.98 -37.74 -51.69
CA LEU A 4 34.82 -38.90 -51.39
C LEU A 4 34.52 -39.50 -50.00
N ASP A 5 34.06 -40.75 -50.04
CA ASP A 5 34.25 -41.91 -49.17
C ASP A 5 34.38 -41.86 -47.62
N HIS A 6 33.64 -42.79 -47.02
CA HIS A 6 33.62 -43.29 -45.63
C HIS A 6 34.79 -44.27 -45.35
N PRO A 7 34.97 -44.91 -44.15
CA PRO A 7 34.33 -44.73 -42.82
C PRO A 7 35.29 -44.84 -41.58
N ARG A 8 34.73 -44.46 -40.42
CA ARG A 8 34.86 -45.05 -39.06
C ARG A 8 36.24 -45.50 -38.53
N ARG A 9 36.70 -44.83 -37.46
CA ARG A 9 37.60 -45.41 -36.43
C ARG A 9 36.94 -45.31 -35.05
N PRO A 10 36.70 -46.43 -34.34
CA PRO A 10 36.47 -46.42 -32.90
C PRO A 10 37.77 -46.71 -32.12
N HIS A 11 37.90 -46.06 -30.98
CA HIS A 11 39.00 -46.21 -30.04
C HIS A 11 39.16 -47.65 -29.53
N ARG A 12 40.42 -48.11 -29.49
CA ARG A 12 40.86 -49.33 -28.82
C ARG A 12 41.00 -49.05 -27.31
N SER A 13 40.25 -49.78 -26.49
CA SER A 13 40.70 -50.21 -25.17
C SER A 13 40.28 -51.66 -24.97
N ARG A 14 41.27 -52.55 -25.06
CA ARG A 14 41.18 -53.98 -24.71
C ARG A 14 41.19 -54.11 -23.18
N PHE A 15 40.69 -55.26 -22.71
CA PHE A 15 40.70 -55.82 -21.35
C PHE A 15 39.49 -55.51 -20.46
N LEU A 16 38.40 -56.27 -20.64
CA LEU A 16 37.98 -57.37 -19.75
C LEU A 16 36.75 -58.05 -20.39
N ARG A 17 36.91 -59.28 -20.87
CA ARG A 17 35.81 -60.18 -21.26
C ARG A 17 35.96 -61.48 -20.45
N GLY A 18 34.82 -61.97 -19.96
CA GLY A 18 34.68 -63.13 -19.08
C GLY A 18 34.08 -62.64 -17.75
N LEU A 19 32.88 -63.01 -17.31
CA LEU A 19 32.07 -64.19 -17.60
C LEU A 19 30.64 -63.83 -17.16
N ALA A 20 29.65 -63.86 -18.06
CA ALA A 20 28.23 -63.71 -17.72
C ALA A 20 27.46 -64.85 -18.38
N ALA A 21 27.45 -66.00 -17.73
CA ALA A 21 26.51 -67.11 -17.93
C ALA A 21 26.82 -68.23 -16.92
N LEU A 22 26.08 -68.29 -15.81
CA LEU A 22 25.68 -69.55 -15.20
C LEU A 22 24.47 -69.32 -14.27
N VAL A 23 23.27 -69.34 -14.86
CA VAL A 23 22.04 -69.65 -14.14
C VAL A 23 21.84 -71.14 -14.31
N ALA A 24 22.16 -71.92 -13.28
CA ALA A 24 21.56 -73.21 -12.92
C ALA A 24 22.44 -73.93 -11.89
N SER A 25 21.79 -74.39 -10.81
CA SER A 25 22.22 -75.49 -9.94
C SER A 25 23.38 -75.22 -8.98
N GLY A 26 23.05 -74.77 -7.76
CA GLY A 26 24.00 -74.62 -6.67
C GLY A 26 23.37 -74.77 -5.28
N ALA A 27 22.51 -75.78 -5.09
CA ALA A 27 22.07 -76.16 -3.75
C ALA A 27 23.15 -77.06 -3.09
N LEU A 28 24.21 -76.44 -2.56
CA LEU A 28 25.15 -77.13 -1.67
C LEU A 28 24.70 -76.86 -0.23
N VAL A 29 23.89 -77.78 0.30
CA VAL A 29 23.47 -77.81 1.71
C VAL A 29 24.70 -78.11 2.56
N LEU A 30 25.30 -77.08 3.17
CA LEU A 30 26.30 -77.22 4.22
C LEU A 30 25.58 -77.17 5.57
N ALA A 31 25.08 -78.32 6.01
CA ALA A 31 24.57 -78.44 7.36
C ALA A 31 25.73 -78.76 8.32
N VAL A 32 25.80 -77.96 9.38
CA VAL A 32 26.96 -77.86 10.27
C VAL A 32 26.77 -78.81 11.44
N ALA A 33 27.57 -79.89 11.43
CA ALA A 33 27.89 -80.71 12.58
C ALA A 33 28.76 -79.98 13.57
N THR A 34 28.39 -79.98 14.84
CA THR A 34 29.23 -79.56 15.95
C THR A 34 30.37 -80.56 16.20
N ALA A 35 31.45 -80.39 15.44
CA ALA A 35 32.79 -80.36 16.03
C ALA A 35 33.20 -78.90 16.00
N ALA A 36 33.52 -78.32 17.15
CA ALA A 36 33.99 -76.96 17.19
C ALA A 36 35.35 -76.90 16.45
N ALA A 37 35.33 -76.45 15.18
CA ALA A 37 36.49 -76.07 14.38
C ALA A 37 36.17 -75.65 12.93
N ALA A 38 36.46 -74.39 12.57
CA ALA A 38 36.54 -73.81 11.22
C ALA A 38 35.22 -73.57 10.45
N THR A 39 34.65 -72.38 10.62
CA THR A 39 33.78 -71.74 9.62
C THR A 39 34.60 -71.39 8.37
N PRO A 40 34.18 -71.70 7.14
CA PRO A 40 34.56 -70.89 6.00
C PRO A 40 33.80 -69.57 6.05
N VAL A 41 34.54 -68.52 5.73
CA VAL A 41 34.12 -67.12 5.58
C VAL A 41 32.86 -66.97 4.72
N GLY A 42 31.88 -66.21 5.22
CA GLY A 42 30.96 -65.41 4.41
C GLY A 42 29.71 -66.08 3.84
N VAL A 43 28.68 -66.30 4.67
CA VAL A 43 27.27 -66.24 4.24
C VAL A 43 26.46 -65.57 5.36
N PRO A 44 25.66 -64.52 5.09
CA PRO A 44 24.79 -63.91 6.10
C PRO A 44 23.76 -64.93 6.57
N VAL A 45 23.63 -65.15 7.88
CA VAL A 45 22.54 -65.94 8.45
C VAL A 45 21.27 -65.07 8.36
N THR A 46 20.37 -65.41 7.45
CA THR A 46 19.22 -64.56 7.08
C THR A 46 18.01 -64.68 8.01
N SER A 47 18.08 -65.33 9.17
CA SER A 47 17.01 -65.30 10.16
C SER A 47 17.51 -65.63 11.58
N PRO A 48 17.02 -64.94 12.62
CA PRO A 48 17.51 -65.09 13.99
C PRO A 48 16.98 -66.37 14.66
N ASN A 49 17.80 -67.40 14.93
CA ASN A 49 17.32 -68.65 15.55
C ASN A 49 16.99 -68.51 17.05
N THR A 50 16.05 -69.34 17.53
CA THR A 50 15.81 -69.62 18.97
C THR A 50 16.52 -70.92 19.39
N ILE A 51 16.64 -71.14 20.71
CA ILE A 51 17.28 -72.33 21.28
C ILE A 51 16.22 -73.28 21.84
N ALA A 52 16.26 -74.54 21.43
CA ALA A 52 15.59 -75.63 22.12
C ALA A 52 16.61 -76.35 23.02
N ALA A 53 16.27 -76.55 24.28
CA ALA A 53 17.14 -77.21 25.25
C ALA A 53 16.37 -78.27 26.05
N TRP A 54 16.99 -79.43 26.29
CA TRP A 54 16.37 -80.55 26.99
C TRP A 54 17.40 -81.45 27.68
N GLY A 55 16.95 -82.32 28.59
CA GLY A 55 17.82 -83.18 29.41
C GLY A 55 17.99 -82.66 30.84
N TYR A 56 19.12 -82.99 31.48
CA TYR A 56 19.41 -82.61 32.86
C TYR A 56 19.41 -81.08 33.05
N ASN A 57 18.64 -80.58 34.01
CA ASN A 57 18.41 -79.14 34.19
C ASN A 57 18.55 -78.61 35.62
N TYR A 58 19.28 -79.30 36.50
CA TYR A 58 19.36 -78.90 37.92
C TYR A 58 19.88 -77.47 38.15
N PHE A 59 20.77 -76.98 37.28
CA PHE A 59 21.34 -75.64 37.36
C PHE A 59 20.72 -74.66 36.35
N GLY A 60 19.65 -75.05 35.65
CA GLY A 60 19.05 -74.25 34.58
C GLY A 60 19.79 -74.32 33.24
N GLN A 61 20.76 -75.23 33.07
CA GLN A 61 21.55 -75.35 31.83
C GLN A 61 20.73 -75.75 30.59
N ALA A 62 19.58 -76.40 30.81
CA ALA A 62 18.58 -76.70 29.78
C ALA A 62 17.38 -75.72 29.80
N THR A 63 17.46 -74.64 30.57
CA THR A 63 16.52 -73.51 30.48
C THR A 63 17.10 -72.47 29.53
N ALA A 64 16.77 -72.59 28.24
CA ALA A 64 17.26 -71.68 27.22
C ALA A 64 16.84 -70.23 27.51
N PRO A 65 17.75 -69.24 27.30
CA PRO A 65 17.40 -67.83 27.46
C PRO A 65 16.41 -67.39 26.38
N ASP A 66 15.52 -66.47 26.74
CA ASP A 66 14.64 -65.79 25.80
C ASP A 66 15.46 -64.96 24.80
N GLY A 67 14.93 -64.87 23.58
CA GLY A 67 15.54 -64.11 22.50
C GLY A 67 15.72 -64.94 21.24
N SER A 68 16.25 -64.26 20.23
CA SER A 68 16.56 -64.83 18.94
C SER A 68 17.92 -64.30 18.48
N ALA A 69 18.40 -64.76 17.32
CA ALA A 69 19.67 -64.37 16.70
C ALA A 69 20.89 -65.16 17.18
N PHE A 70 20.66 -66.37 17.68
CA PHE A 70 21.73 -67.31 17.98
C PHE A 70 22.23 -67.99 16.70
N THR A 71 23.55 -68.07 16.54
CA THR A 71 24.25 -68.66 15.40
C THR A 71 24.99 -69.94 15.76
N ALA A 72 25.35 -70.14 17.03
CA ALA A 72 25.93 -71.38 17.53
C ALA A 72 25.53 -71.63 19.00
N VAL A 73 25.59 -72.90 19.42
CA VAL A 73 25.38 -73.34 20.81
C VAL A 73 26.49 -74.32 21.21
N ALA A 74 26.86 -74.32 22.49
CA ALA A 74 27.78 -75.29 23.08
C ALA A 74 27.34 -75.68 24.49
N GLY A 75 27.33 -76.97 24.80
CA GLY A 75 26.97 -77.48 26.12
C GLY A 75 28.21 -77.93 26.89
N GLY A 76 28.36 -77.46 28.13
CA GLY A 76 29.34 -77.97 29.08
C GLY A 76 28.77 -79.10 29.93
N GLU A 77 29.36 -79.34 31.10
CA GLU A 77 28.80 -80.33 32.04
C GLU A 77 27.48 -79.86 32.66
N ALA A 78 27.47 -78.63 33.15
CA ALA A 78 26.35 -78.05 33.88
C ALA A 78 26.04 -76.61 33.47
N HIS A 79 26.60 -76.13 32.36
CA HIS A 79 26.36 -74.80 31.80
C HIS A 79 26.27 -74.89 30.28
N SER A 80 25.76 -73.81 29.68
CA SER A 80 25.52 -73.71 28.25
C SER A 80 25.94 -72.35 27.73
N LEU A 81 26.36 -72.31 26.47
CA LEU A 81 26.78 -71.13 25.76
C LEU A 81 25.98 -70.99 24.46
N ALA A 82 25.71 -69.76 24.05
CA ALA A 82 25.18 -69.42 22.75
C ALA A 82 25.91 -68.20 22.19
N LEU A 83 26.24 -68.26 20.91
CA LEU A 83 26.84 -67.16 20.16
C LEU A 83 25.74 -66.42 19.40
N LYS A 84 25.72 -65.09 19.47
CA LYS A 84 24.79 -64.25 18.72
C LYS A 84 25.40 -63.78 17.39
N ALA A 85 24.55 -63.36 16.46
CA ALA A 85 24.95 -62.86 15.14
C ALA A 85 25.84 -61.60 15.21
N ASP A 86 25.72 -60.80 16.26
CA ASP A 86 26.60 -59.65 16.54
C ASP A 86 27.97 -60.05 17.12
N GLY A 87 28.22 -61.35 17.31
CA GLY A 87 29.45 -61.90 17.86
C GLY A 87 29.57 -61.81 19.38
N THR A 88 28.47 -61.52 20.10
CA THR A 88 28.43 -61.57 21.58
C THR A 88 28.04 -62.97 22.08
N ILE A 89 28.42 -63.30 23.31
CA ILE A 89 28.18 -64.62 23.93
C ILE A 89 27.15 -64.49 25.04
N THR A 90 26.14 -65.36 25.03
CA THR A 90 25.23 -65.59 26.16
C THR A 90 25.62 -66.90 26.83
N ALA A 91 25.74 -66.89 28.15
CA ALA A 91 26.09 -68.06 28.94
C ALA A 91 25.10 -68.21 30.10
N TRP A 92 24.70 -69.45 30.41
CA TRP A 92 23.72 -69.74 31.45
C TRP A 92 23.96 -71.12 32.07
N GLY A 93 23.31 -71.41 33.20
CA GLY A 93 23.50 -72.64 33.97
C GLY A 93 24.40 -72.45 35.20
N ASN A 94 25.12 -73.50 35.60
CA ASN A 94 26.03 -73.47 36.74
C ASN A 94 27.16 -72.47 36.53
N ASN A 95 27.38 -71.60 37.52
CA ASN A 95 28.43 -70.58 37.48
C ASN A 95 29.41 -70.64 38.67
N ALA A 96 29.54 -71.78 39.36
CA ALA A 96 30.37 -71.90 40.56
C ALA A 96 31.86 -71.53 40.37
N TYR A 97 32.37 -71.57 39.13
CA TYR A 97 33.74 -71.19 38.78
C TYR A 97 33.81 -70.02 37.78
N GLY A 98 32.70 -69.32 37.56
CA GLY A 98 32.61 -68.25 36.55
C GLY A 98 32.44 -68.74 35.11
N GLN A 99 32.24 -70.03 34.87
CA GLN A 99 32.13 -70.61 33.51
C GLN A 99 30.91 -70.13 32.71
N ALA A 100 29.87 -69.65 33.39
CA ALA A 100 28.70 -69.02 32.81
C ALA A 100 28.73 -67.47 32.89
N THR A 101 29.87 -66.88 33.25
CA THR A 101 30.11 -65.43 33.14
C THR A 101 30.81 -65.13 31.81
N ALA A 102 30.01 -64.91 30.76
CA ALA A 102 30.54 -64.62 29.43
C ALA A 102 31.44 -63.36 29.43
N PRO A 103 32.56 -63.35 28.68
CA PRO A 103 33.42 -62.18 28.57
C PRO A 103 32.69 -61.03 27.88
N ALA A 104 32.96 -59.80 28.33
CA ALA A 104 32.46 -58.61 27.66
C ALA A 104 33.10 -58.45 26.26
N GLY A 105 32.34 -57.93 25.30
CA GLY A 105 32.79 -57.67 23.93
C GLY A 105 32.03 -58.47 22.87
N SER A 106 32.35 -58.18 21.61
CA SER A 106 31.77 -58.78 20.42
C SER A 106 32.87 -59.25 19.45
N GLY A 107 32.50 -59.84 18.31
CA GLY A 107 33.44 -60.34 17.31
C GLY A 107 33.93 -61.78 17.52
N TYR A 108 33.31 -62.51 18.45
CA TYR A 108 33.48 -63.96 18.55
C TYR A 108 32.78 -64.66 17.38
N ILE A 109 33.41 -65.71 16.83
CA ILE A 109 32.92 -66.50 15.71
C ILE A 109 32.71 -67.97 16.06
N ALA A 110 33.28 -68.45 17.18
CA ALA A 110 33.07 -69.81 17.67
C ALA A 110 33.13 -69.87 19.21
N ILE A 111 32.45 -70.87 19.77
CA ILE A 111 32.36 -71.14 21.21
C ILE A 111 32.50 -72.66 21.45
N ALA A 112 33.10 -73.02 22.58
CA ALA A 112 33.17 -74.39 23.09
C ALA A 112 33.05 -74.38 24.62
N ALA A 113 32.39 -75.39 25.18
CA ALA A 113 32.18 -75.52 26.62
C ALA A 113 32.75 -76.84 27.11
N GLY A 114 33.63 -76.78 28.11
CA GLY A 114 34.18 -77.95 28.77
C GLY A 114 33.37 -78.33 30.01
N GLY A 115 33.98 -79.09 30.93
CA GLY A 115 33.29 -79.49 32.16
C GLY A 115 32.94 -78.29 33.04
N THR A 116 33.94 -77.47 33.37
CA THR A 116 33.76 -76.29 34.24
C THR A 116 34.47 -75.05 33.72
N HIS A 117 34.72 -75.00 32.40
CA HIS A 117 35.33 -73.88 31.70
C HIS A 117 34.70 -73.68 30.33
N SER A 118 34.99 -72.54 29.73
CA SER A 118 34.46 -72.11 28.46
C SER A 118 35.58 -71.49 27.63
N VAL A 119 35.49 -71.62 26.31
CA VAL A 119 36.47 -71.12 25.34
C VAL A 119 35.72 -70.47 24.18
N ALA A 120 36.22 -69.34 23.70
CA ALA A 120 35.68 -68.63 22.55
C ALA A 120 36.81 -68.18 21.61
N LEU A 121 36.49 -68.09 20.32
CA LEU A 121 37.41 -67.72 19.25
C LEU A 121 36.88 -66.47 18.55
N THR A 122 37.74 -65.49 18.33
CA THR A 122 37.44 -64.27 17.57
C THR A 122 37.79 -64.42 16.08
N ALA A 123 37.26 -63.53 15.23
CA ALA A 123 37.50 -63.55 13.79
C ALA A 123 38.98 -63.38 13.39
N ASN A 124 39.78 -62.69 14.20
CA ASN A 124 41.23 -62.57 14.02
C ASN A 124 42.00 -63.80 14.54
N GLY A 125 41.30 -64.83 15.01
CA GLY A 125 41.87 -66.09 15.44
C GLY A 125 42.52 -66.07 16.83
N THR A 126 42.10 -65.18 17.73
CA THR A 126 42.55 -65.17 19.14
C THR A 126 41.58 -65.92 20.04
N ILE A 127 42.08 -66.54 21.11
CA ILE A 127 41.29 -67.39 21.99
C ILE A 127 41.10 -66.71 23.35
N THR A 128 39.85 -66.61 23.78
CA THR A 128 39.47 -66.23 25.15
C THR A 128 38.97 -67.47 25.89
N ALA A 129 39.53 -67.78 27.05
CA ALA A 129 39.08 -68.88 27.89
C ALA A 129 38.80 -68.41 29.32
N TRP A 130 37.72 -68.90 29.93
CA TRP A 130 37.28 -68.49 31.27
C TRP A 130 36.61 -69.63 32.03
N GLY A 131 36.45 -69.47 33.35
CA GLY A 131 35.97 -70.53 34.25
C GLY A 131 37.09 -71.14 35.10
N ARG A 132 36.94 -72.41 35.49
CA ARG A 132 37.90 -73.13 36.35
C ARG A 132 39.26 -73.31 35.66
N ASN A 133 40.36 -73.11 36.39
CA ASN A 133 41.72 -73.20 35.84
C ASN A 133 42.70 -74.11 36.60
N ASN A 134 42.21 -75.06 37.40
CA ASN A 134 43.10 -75.88 38.26
C ASN A 134 44.13 -76.73 37.49
N TYR A 135 43.92 -76.95 36.20
CA TYR A 135 44.83 -77.69 35.32
C TYR A 135 45.40 -76.83 34.19
N GLY A 136 45.22 -75.50 34.23
CA GLY A 136 45.62 -74.61 33.15
C GLY A 136 44.65 -74.58 31.96
N GLN A 137 43.45 -75.16 32.05
CA GLN A 137 42.51 -75.28 30.92
C GLN A 137 41.95 -73.93 30.40
N THR A 138 42.08 -72.85 31.17
CA THR A 138 41.77 -71.48 30.74
C THR A 138 43.02 -70.63 30.49
N THR A 139 44.22 -71.18 30.63
CA THR A 139 45.48 -70.57 30.19
C THR A 139 45.65 -70.79 28.68
N ALA A 140 44.82 -70.09 27.89
CA ALA A 140 44.83 -70.19 26.43
C ALA A 140 46.20 -69.82 25.84
N PRO A 141 46.62 -70.47 24.73
CA PRO A 141 47.89 -70.15 24.08
C PRO A 141 47.88 -68.71 23.54
N ALA A 142 49.00 -68.02 23.69
CA ALA A 142 49.17 -66.68 23.13
C ALA A 142 49.30 -66.75 21.60
N GLY A 143 48.74 -65.76 20.91
CA GLY A 143 48.83 -65.64 19.44
C GLY A 143 47.48 -65.51 18.77
N SER A 144 47.52 -65.50 17.43
CA SER A 144 46.38 -65.41 16.53
C SER A 144 46.48 -66.44 15.41
N GLY A 145 45.47 -66.54 14.55
CA GLY A 145 45.47 -67.47 13.41
C GLY A 145 44.87 -68.86 13.71
N TYR A 146 44.28 -69.05 14.88
CA TYR A 146 43.41 -70.20 15.15
C TYR A 146 42.11 -70.06 14.36
N THR A 147 41.66 -71.15 13.75
CA THR A 147 40.41 -71.24 12.98
C THR A 147 39.32 -72.00 13.75
N ALA A 148 39.70 -72.58 14.90
CA ALA A 148 38.99 -73.69 15.47
C ALA A 148 39.37 -73.92 16.94
N ILE A 149 38.39 -74.27 17.78
CA ILE A 149 38.56 -74.54 19.21
C ILE A 149 37.68 -75.69 19.66
N ALA A 150 38.12 -76.56 20.57
CA ALA A 150 37.27 -77.57 21.21
C ALA A 150 37.60 -77.67 22.71
N ALA A 151 36.64 -78.09 23.53
CA ALA A 151 36.82 -78.20 24.97
C ALA A 151 36.35 -79.58 25.47
N GLY A 152 37.22 -80.29 26.18
CA GLY A 152 36.89 -81.52 26.88
C GLY A 152 36.56 -81.24 28.34
N THR A 153 36.48 -82.25 29.21
CA THR A 153 36.08 -82.02 30.61
C THR A 153 37.04 -81.08 31.35
N ASN A 154 38.36 -81.21 31.12
CA ASN A 154 39.39 -80.41 31.81
C ASN A 154 40.57 -80.01 30.90
N HIS A 155 40.40 -80.07 29.59
CA HIS A 155 41.42 -79.68 28.60
C HIS A 155 40.75 -78.96 27.43
N SER A 156 41.57 -78.29 26.63
CA SER A 156 41.13 -77.50 25.49
C SER A 156 42.06 -77.76 24.31
N LEU A 157 41.51 -77.65 23.11
CA LEU A 157 42.19 -77.81 21.83
C LEU A 157 41.95 -76.57 20.98
N ALA A 158 42.91 -76.25 20.13
CA ALA A 158 42.78 -75.26 19.07
C ALA A 158 43.48 -75.75 17.82
N LEU A 159 42.96 -75.35 16.66
CA LEU A 159 43.48 -75.72 15.35
C LEU A 159 43.74 -74.44 14.54
N THR A 160 44.88 -74.41 13.87
CA THR A 160 45.31 -73.30 13.00
C THR A 160 44.96 -73.58 11.54
N ALA A 161 45.05 -72.56 10.68
CA ALA A 161 44.70 -72.67 9.25
C ALA A 161 45.59 -73.64 8.44
N ASP A 162 46.85 -73.82 8.85
CA ASP A 162 47.76 -74.83 8.29
C ASP A 162 47.45 -76.27 8.76
N GLY A 163 46.49 -76.39 9.69
CA GLY A 163 46.06 -77.66 10.23
C GLY A 163 46.91 -78.19 11.38
N THR A 164 47.62 -77.33 12.12
CA THR A 164 48.37 -77.70 13.33
C THR A 164 47.49 -77.63 14.58
N ILE A 165 47.65 -78.57 15.52
CA ILE A 165 46.83 -78.65 16.75
C ILE A 165 47.63 -78.18 17.96
N THR A 166 47.07 -77.24 18.71
CA THR A 166 47.54 -76.86 20.06
C THR A 166 46.59 -77.43 21.10
N ALA A 167 47.11 -78.07 22.14
CA ALA A 167 46.32 -78.61 23.24
C ALA A 167 46.88 -78.14 24.59
N TRP A 168 46.00 -77.82 25.54
CA TRP A 168 46.38 -77.34 26.87
C TRP A 168 45.37 -77.76 27.94
N GLY A 169 45.76 -77.68 29.21
CA GLY A 169 44.96 -78.13 30.34
C GLY A 169 45.43 -79.46 30.92
N ARG A 170 44.49 -80.24 31.49
CA ARG A 170 44.78 -81.52 32.15
C ARG A 170 45.39 -82.52 31.15
N ASN A 171 46.52 -83.14 31.52
CA ASN A 171 47.24 -84.07 30.64
C ASN A 171 47.65 -85.41 31.27
N ASN A 172 47.02 -85.81 32.38
CA ASN A 172 47.40 -87.03 33.11
C ASN A 172 47.16 -88.34 32.33
N LEU A 173 46.37 -88.31 31.26
CA LEU A 173 46.09 -89.44 30.37
C LEU A 173 46.59 -89.16 28.95
N GLY A 174 47.39 -88.11 28.74
CA GLY A 174 47.89 -87.70 27.44
C GLY A 174 46.89 -86.91 26.58
N GLN A 175 45.71 -86.55 27.10
CA GLN A 175 44.63 -85.90 26.34
C GLN A 175 44.97 -84.50 25.80
N ALA A 176 45.98 -83.85 26.38
CA ALA A 176 46.53 -82.58 25.93
C ALA A 176 47.93 -82.74 25.27
N THR A 177 48.34 -83.96 24.93
CA THR A 177 49.53 -84.23 24.10
C THR A 177 49.11 -84.33 22.63
N ALA A 178 48.95 -83.19 21.96
CA ALA A 178 48.53 -83.14 20.57
C ALA A 178 49.50 -83.90 19.63
N PRO A 179 49.00 -84.56 18.57
CA PRO A 179 49.86 -85.20 17.59
C PRO A 179 50.70 -84.16 16.84
N THR A 180 51.96 -84.50 16.57
CA THR A 180 52.86 -83.65 15.79
C THR A 180 52.48 -83.66 14.31
N GLY A 181 52.54 -82.51 13.65
CA GLY A 181 52.28 -82.36 12.21
C GLY A 181 51.14 -81.40 11.90
N SER A 182 50.83 -81.28 10.61
CA SER A 182 49.81 -80.38 10.07
C SER A 182 48.84 -81.14 9.14
N GLY A 183 47.86 -80.43 8.55
CA GLY A 183 46.86 -81.04 7.64
C GLY A 183 45.62 -81.62 8.34
N TYR A 184 45.42 -81.30 9.62
CA TYR A 184 44.14 -81.52 10.31
C TYR A 184 43.12 -80.47 9.90
N THR A 185 41.86 -80.87 9.76
CA THR A 185 40.75 -80.02 9.29
C THR A 185 39.65 -79.85 10.34
N ALA A 186 39.57 -80.74 11.33
CA ALA A 186 38.64 -80.61 12.46
C ALA A 186 39.22 -81.25 13.71
N ILE A 187 38.76 -80.78 14.88
CA ILE A 187 39.13 -81.27 16.21
C ILE A 187 37.85 -81.48 17.05
N ALA A 188 37.86 -82.47 17.93
CA ALA A 188 36.88 -82.61 18.99
C ALA A 188 37.54 -83.14 20.27
N ALA A 189 37.05 -82.69 21.41
CA ALA A 189 37.56 -83.06 22.73
C ALA A 189 36.45 -83.73 23.53
N GLY A 190 36.70 -84.96 23.97
CA GLY A 190 35.80 -85.74 24.80
C GLY A 190 36.10 -85.57 26.29
N GLY A 191 35.64 -86.53 27.09
CA GLY A 191 35.81 -86.46 28.55
C GLY A 191 37.28 -86.39 28.98
N ALA A 192 38.08 -87.36 28.49
CA ALA A 192 39.52 -87.41 28.72
C ALA A 192 40.30 -87.93 27.51
N HIS A 193 39.76 -87.75 26.32
CA HIS A 193 40.41 -88.06 25.03
C HIS A 193 40.12 -86.96 24.03
N SER A 194 40.86 -86.99 22.93
CA SER A 194 40.78 -86.01 21.85
C SER A 194 40.84 -86.73 20.51
N VAL A 195 40.14 -86.19 19.52
CA VAL A 195 40.12 -86.71 18.16
C VAL A 195 40.33 -85.57 17.15
N ALA A 196 40.99 -85.88 16.04
CA ALA A 196 41.23 -84.95 14.94
C ALA A 196 40.97 -85.62 13.60
N LEU A 197 40.38 -84.86 12.67
CA LEU A 197 40.13 -85.27 11.30
C LEU A 197 41.20 -84.67 10.41
N THR A 198 41.66 -85.43 9.45
CA THR A 198 42.62 -84.99 8.42
C THR A 198 41.91 -84.66 7.11
N ALA A 199 42.55 -83.90 6.23
CA ALA A 199 41.99 -83.54 4.92
C ALA A 199 41.64 -84.74 4.01
N ASN A 200 42.30 -85.89 4.19
CA ASN A 200 42.00 -87.12 3.46
C ASN A 200 40.86 -87.95 4.09
N GLY A 201 40.19 -87.40 5.12
CA GLY A 201 39.06 -88.04 5.78
C GLY A 201 39.45 -89.20 6.69
N THR A 202 40.67 -89.22 7.24
CA THR A 202 41.10 -90.18 8.28
C THR A 202 41.16 -89.52 9.66
N ILE A 203 41.05 -90.32 10.72
CA ILE A 203 40.97 -89.84 12.11
C ILE A 203 42.25 -90.18 12.87
N LYS A 204 42.67 -89.27 13.75
CA LYS A 204 43.65 -89.52 14.81
C LYS A 204 42.99 -89.33 16.16
N ALA A 205 43.29 -90.19 17.13
CA ALA A 205 42.75 -90.12 18.47
C ALA A 205 43.88 -90.29 19.50
N TRP A 206 43.82 -89.56 20.61
CA TRP A 206 44.80 -89.64 21.69
C TRP A 206 44.15 -89.36 23.06
N GLY A 207 44.81 -89.78 24.14
CA GLY A 207 44.31 -89.61 25.52
C GLY A 207 43.90 -90.93 26.18
N ASN A 208 42.82 -90.90 26.95
CA ASN A 208 42.26 -92.08 27.61
C ASN A 208 41.73 -93.11 26.58
N ASN A 209 41.92 -94.41 26.85
CA ASN A 209 41.36 -95.51 26.06
C ASN A 209 40.65 -96.60 26.90
N SER A 210 40.24 -96.31 28.14
CA SER A 210 39.63 -97.32 29.04
C SER A 210 38.43 -98.07 28.47
N PHE A 211 37.72 -97.49 27.49
CA PHE A 211 36.55 -98.08 26.86
C PHE A 211 36.71 -98.27 25.35
N GLY A 212 37.93 -98.18 24.82
CA GLY A 212 38.19 -98.31 23.39
C GLY A 212 37.90 -97.05 22.57
N GLN A 213 37.75 -95.87 23.18
CA GLN A 213 37.48 -94.60 22.48
C GLN A 213 38.59 -94.13 21.53
N LEU A 214 39.78 -94.75 21.57
CA LEU A 214 40.87 -94.56 20.60
C LEU A 214 40.94 -95.68 19.54
N ASN A 215 40.11 -96.73 19.66
CA ASN A 215 40.07 -97.85 18.73
C ASN A 215 39.25 -97.47 17.49
N ILE A 216 39.80 -96.56 16.68
CA ILE A 216 39.16 -96.02 15.49
C ILE A 216 38.82 -97.18 14.52
N PRO A 217 37.56 -97.35 14.10
CA PRO A 217 37.18 -98.35 13.11
C PRO A 217 37.90 -98.14 11.78
N ALA A 218 38.18 -99.23 11.05
CA ALA A 218 38.79 -99.13 9.73
C ALA A 218 37.87 -98.37 8.76
N GLY A 219 38.39 -97.29 8.18
CA GLY A 219 37.64 -96.45 7.24
C GLY A 219 38.35 -95.14 6.89
N SER A 220 37.84 -94.48 5.85
CA SER A 220 38.28 -93.15 5.39
C SER A 220 37.11 -92.43 4.73
N GLY A 221 37.24 -91.12 4.48
CA GLY A 221 36.17 -90.31 3.90
C GLY A 221 35.18 -89.78 4.95
N TYR A 222 35.60 -89.71 6.22
CA TYR A 222 34.87 -88.99 7.25
C TYR A 222 34.89 -87.48 6.96
N LYS A 223 33.77 -86.80 7.22
CA LYS A 223 33.60 -85.35 7.00
C LYS A 223 33.45 -84.56 8.29
N ALA A 224 33.02 -85.20 9.39
CA ALA A 224 32.95 -84.58 10.70
C ALA A 224 33.23 -85.62 11.79
N ILE A 225 33.59 -85.14 12.99
CA ILE A 225 33.88 -85.94 14.17
C ILE A 225 33.19 -85.32 15.39
N ALA A 226 32.86 -86.13 16.39
CA ALA A 226 32.45 -85.64 17.71
C ALA A 226 32.99 -86.60 18.78
N ALA A 227 33.26 -86.09 19.98
CA ALA A 227 33.78 -86.87 21.09
C ALA A 227 32.89 -86.69 22.30
N GLY A 228 32.33 -87.80 22.79
CA GLY A 228 31.53 -87.83 24.01
C GLY A 228 32.42 -88.05 25.23
N THR A 229 31.80 -88.45 26.33
CA THR A 229 32.52 -88.69 27.60
C THR A 229 33.51 -89.85 27.46
N ASN A 230 33.05 -90.97 26.89
CA ASN A 230 33.80 -92.23 26.78
C ASN A 230 33.64 -92.90 25.40
N HIS A 231 33.06 -92.22 24.41
CA HIS A 231 32.86 -92.71 23.05
C HIS A 231 33.15 -91.60 22.03
N SER A 232 33.23 -91.98 20.76
CA SER A 232 33.53 -91.09 19.65
C SER A 232 32.60 -91.39 18.47
N LEU A 233 32.30 -90.35 17.70
CA LEU A 233 31.43 -90.38 16.52
C LEU A 233 32.20 -89.84 15.32
N ALA A 234 31.91 -90.36 14.14
CA ALA A 234 32.33 -89.81 12.86
C ALA A 234 31.17 -89.81 11.86
N LEU A 235 31.00 -88.70 11.15
CA LEU A 235 30.03 -88.58 10.06
C LEU A 235 30.72 -88.94 8.74
N ASN A 236 30.19 -89.94 8.06
CA ASN A 236 30.71 -90.43 6.79
C ASN A 236 30.26 -89.53 5.63
N ALA A 237 31.01 -89.54 4.52
CA ALA A 237 30.70 -88.74 3.34
C ALA A 237 29.31 -89.00 2.73
N ASN A 238 28.77 -90.20 2.92
CA ASN A 238 27.43 -90.64 2.48
C ASN A 238 26.32 -90.32 3.49
N GLY A 239 26.63 -89.60 4.57
CA GLY A 239 25.66 -89.19 5.59
C GLY A 239 25.25 -90.32 6.56
N THR A 240 26.04 -91.37 6.71
CA THR A 240 25.90 -92.36 7.82
C THR A 240 26.86 -92.03 8.97
N ILE A 241 26.65 -92.63 10.14
CA ILE A 241 27.47 -92.35 11.34
C ILE A 241 28.21 -93.61 11.77
N THR A 242 29.51 -93.47 12.05
CA THR A 242 30.36 -94.50 12.64
C THR A 242 30.64 -94.14 14.10
N THR A 243 30.54 -95.12 14.99
CA THR A 243 30.68 -94.93 16.44
C THR A 243 31.64 -95.97 17.02
N TRP A 244 32.40 -95.58 18.04
CA TRP A 244 33.29 -96.49 18.77
C TRP A 244 33.54 -96.01 20.20
N GLY A 245 34.01 -96.91 21.06
CA GLY A 245 34.23 -96.66 22.49
C GLY A 245 33.16 -97.30 23.37
N TYR A 246 32.83 -96.65 24.48
CA TYR A 246 31.82 -97.14 25.43
C TYR A 246 30.44 -97.28 24.79
N ASN A 247 29.74 -98.38 25.12
CA ASN A 247 28.40 -98.69 24.60
C ASN A 247 27.45 -99.27 25.68
N GLY A 248 27.74 -99.07 26.96
CA GLY A 248 26.93 -99.66 28.04
C GLY A 248 25.48 -99.17 28.07
N ASP A 249 25.20 -97.99 27.50
CA ASP A 249 23.86 -97.41 27.40
C ASP A 249 23.39 -97.29 25.94
N GLY A 250 24.03 -98.02 25.02
CA GLY A 250 23.68 -97.98 23.59
C GLY A 250 24.22 -96.76 22.84
N GLN A 251 25.28 -96.10 23.30
CA GLN A 251 25.90 -94.95 22.61
C GLN A 251 26.37 -95.27 21.18
N SER A 252 26.63 -96.55 20.88
CA SER A 252 26.99 -97.04 19.56
C SER A 252 25.81 -97.58 18.75
N ALA A 253 24.59 -97.59 19.31
CA ALA A 253 23.36 -98.00 18.63
C ALA A 253 22.81 -96.88 17.72
N VAL A 254 23.54 -96.60 16.64
CA VAL A 254 23.17 -95.54 15.68
C VAL A 254 21.78 -95.79 15.10
N PRO A 255 20.85 -94.82 15.16
CA PRO A 255 19.55 -94.92 14.52
C PRO A 255 19.69 -95.17 13.02
N GLY A 256 18.97 -96.16 12.49
CA GLY A 256 19.00 -96.51 11.07
C GLY A 256 18.64 -95.33 10.17
N GLY A 257 19.38 -95.17 9.07
CA GLY A 257 19.19 -94.07 8.11
C GLY A 257 20.51 -93.58 7.49
N SER A 258 20.38 -92.65 6.54
CA SER A 258 21.48 -91.88 5.95
C SER A 258 21.02 -90.44 5.73
N GLY A 259 21.90 -89.56 5.24
CA GLY A 259 21.57 -88.14 5.08
C GLY A 259 21.66 -87.33 6.38
N TYR A 260 22.38 -87.84 7.37
CA TYR A 260 22.81 -87.04 8.51
C TYR A 260 23.79 -85.97 8.04
N THR A 261 23.68 -84.80 8.64
CA THR A 261 24.45 -83.61 8.30
C THR A 261 25.19 -83.04 9.50
N ALA A 262 24.68 -83.29 10.71
CA ALA A 262 25.33 -82.92 11.96
C ALA A 262 25.48 -84.10 12.90
N ILE A 263 26.51 -84.08 13.74
CA ILE A 263 26.69 -84.98 14.89
C ILE A 263 27.18 -84.17 16.10
N ALA A 264 26.76 -84.58 17.30
CA ALA A 264 27.26 -84.07 18.58
C ALA A 264 27.28 -85.21 19.61
N ALA A 265 28.14 -85.11 20.64
CA ALA A 265 28.29 -86.17 21.63
C ALA A 265 28.49 -85.63 23.05
N GLY A 266 27.80 -86.24 24.01
CA GLY A 266 27.90 -86.04 25.46
C GLY A 266 28.09 -87.40 26.16
N THR A 267 27.27 -87.70 27.16
CA THR A 267 27.03 -89.09 27.62
C THR A 267 26.12 -89.87 26.67
N HIS A 268 25.41 -89.14 25.81
CA HIS A 268 24.58 -89.58 24.70
C HIS A 268 25.15 -89.11 23.35
N SER A 269 24.43 -89.39 22.27
CA SER A 269 24.78 -88.99 20.92
C SER A 269 23.59 -88.30 20.25
N LEU A 270 23.88 -87.27 19.45
CA LEU A 270 22.91 -86.54 18.65
C LEU A 270 23.32 -86.55 17.18
N ALA A 271 22.34 -86.54 16.28
CA ALA A 271 22.51 -86.30 14.87
C ALA A 271 21.39 -85.42 14.31
N LEU A 272 21.72 -84.60 13.32
CA LEU A 272 20.75 -83.80 12.56
C LEU A 272 20.64 -84.36 11.15
N THR A 273 19.43 -84.45 10.62
CA THR A 273 19.16 -84.83 9.22
C THR A 273 19.05 -83.60 8.32
N ALA A 274 19.06 -83.80 7.00
CA ALA A 274 18.99 -82.70 6.02
C ALA A 274 17.70 -81.84 6.10
N ASP A 275 16.58 -82.42 6.54
CA ASP A 275 15.32 -81.70 6.81
C ASP A 275 15.31 -81.00 8.19
N GLY A 276 16.37 -81.15 8.98
CA GLY A 276 16.51 -80.57 10.30
C GLY A 276 15.79 -81.35 11.40
N THR A 277 15.54 -82.65 11.23
CA THR A 277 15.06 -83.53 12.31
C THR A 277 16.23 -83.98 13.20
N ILE A 278 16.02 -84.02 14.52
CA ILE A 278 17.05 -84.46 15.49
C ILE A 278 16.85 -85.95 15.83
N LYS A 279 17.92 -86.73 15.73
CA LYS A 279 18.00 -88.10 16.24
C LYS A 279 18.91 -88.14 17.46
N ALA A 280 18.46 -88.78 18.54
CA ALA A 280 19.22 -88.89 19.78
C ALA A 280 19.21 -90.34 20.29
N TRP A 281 20.34 -90.82 20.80
CA TRP A 281 20.50 -92.19 21.31
C TRP A 281 21.62 -92.27 22.36
N GLY A 282 21.69 -93.38 23.11
CA GLY A 282 22.65 -93.56 24.22
C GLY A 282 22.00 -93.39 25.60
N TYR A 283 22.80 -92.97 26.59
CA TYR A 283 22.32 -92.75 27.96
C TYR A 283 21.16 -91.75 28.00
N ASN A 284 20.08 -92.09 28.71
CA ASN A 284 18.86 -91.25 28.79
C ASN A 284 18.32 -91.04 30.24
N GLY A 285 19.17 -91.16 31.26
CA GLY A 285 18.74 -91.05 32.65
C GLY A 285 18.07 -89.71 33.01
N ASP A 286 18.40 -88.64 32.29
CA ASP A 286 17.88 -87.28 32.53
C ASP A 286 17.04 -86.74 31.37
N GLY A 287 16.64 -87.61 30.42
CA GLY A 287 15.83 -87.23 29.27
C GLY A 287 16.59 -86.62 28.09
N GLN A 288 17.93 -86.64 28.10
CA GLN A 288 18.78 -86.07 27.04
C GLN A 288 18.60 -86.70 25.65
N THR A 289 18.03 -87.91 25.53
CA THR A 289 17.66 -88.50 24.23
C THR A 289 16.20 -88.26 23.84
N THR A 290 15.42 -87.54 24.64
CA THR A 290 14.03 -87.15 24.35
C THR A 290 14.01 -85.89 23.50
N ALA A 291 14.54 -85.99 22.28
CA ALA A 291 14.66 -84.84 21.38
C ALA A 291 13.27 -84.22 21.06
N PRO A 292 13.17 -82.88 20.98
CA PRO A 292 11.95 -82.20 20.57
C PRO A 292 11.42 -82.70 19.22
N ALA A 293 10.09 -82.83 19.11
CA ALA A 293 9.46 -83.24 17.87
C ALA A 293 9.58 -82.18 16.75
N GLY A 294 9.47 -82.64 15.50
CA GLY A 294 9.48 -81.80 14.31
C GLY A 294 10.84 -81.68 13.63
N SER A 295 10.86 -80.89 12.57
CA SER A 295 12.00 -80.66 11.69
C SER A 295 12.36 -79.16 11.65
N GLY A 296 13.34 -78.79 10.81
CA GLY A 296 13.79 -77.40 10.65
C GLY A 296 14.81 -76.91 11.68
N TYR A 297 15.35 -77.79 12.54
CA TYR A 297 16.52 -77.44 13.36
C TYR A 297 17.76 -77.27 12.47
N THR A 298 18.62 -76.31 12.78
CA THR A 298 19.76 -75.91 11.94
C THR A 298 21.11 -76.27 12.54
N ALA A 299 21.17 -76.46 13.87
CA ALA A 299 22.37 -76.90 14.57
C ALA A 299 21.98 -77.67 15.84
N ILE A 300 22.90 -78.50 16.33
CA ILE A 300 22.77 -79.29 17.56
C ILE A 300 24.05 -79.16 18.38
N ALA A 301 23.96 -79.26 19.71
CA ALA A 301 25.12 -79.46 20.59
C ALA A 301 24.72 -80.37 21.76
N ALA A 302 25.71 -81.10 22.28
CA ALA A 302 25.53 -81.94 23.46
C ALA A 302 26.44 -81.41 24.56
N GLY A 303 25.87 -81.16 25.74
CA GLY A 303 26.61 -81.10 26.98
C GLY A 303 26.79 -82.49 27.58
N LEU A 304 27.23 -82.57 28.84
CA LEU A 304 27.44 -83.89 29.49
C LEU A 304 26.14 -84.71 29.54
N SER A 305 25.06 -84.13 30.07
CA SER A 305 23.75 -84.78 30.24
C SER A 305 22.57 -83.92 29.77
N HIS A 306 22.82 -82.93 28.91
CA HIS A 306 21.79 -82.11 28.30
C HIS A 306 22.11 -81.84 26.82
N SER A 307 21.11 -81.38 26.09
CA SER A 307 21.17 -81.16 24.65
C SER A 307 20.64 -79.78 24.30
N LEU A 308 21.22 -79.19 23.26
CA LEU A 308 20.84 -77.89 22.71
C LEU A 308 20.62 -78.03 21.21
N ALA A 309 19.68 -77.26 20.66
CA ALA A 309 19.50 -77.14 19.23
C ALA A 309 19.09 -75.72 18.85
N LEU A 310 19.49 -75.29 17.65
CA LEU A 310 19.02 -74.04 17.06
C LEU A 310 17.85 -74.32 16.12
N LYS A 311 16.81 -73.50 16.21
CA LYS A 311 15.67 -73.54 15.30
C LYS A 311 15.33 -72.14 14.81
N PRO A 312 15.13 -71.93 13.51
CA PRO A 312 14.58 -70.67 13.02
C PRO A 312 13.18 -70.44 13.63
N PRO A 313 12.83 -69.20 13.97
CA PRO A 313 11.49 -68.86 14.41
C PRO A 313 10.49 -69.16 13.29
N ALA A 314 9.26 -69.52 13.67
CA ALA A 314 8.22 -69.77 12.70
C ALA A 314 7.97 -68.51 11.84
N PRO A 315 7.80 -68.65 10.51
CA PRO A 315 7.38 -67.54 9.68
C PRO A 315 6.09 -66.92 10.22
N ALA A 316 6.05 -65.60 10.31
CA ALA A 316 4.94 -64.84 10.84
C ALA A 316 4.54 -63.76 9.82
N ALA A 317 3.25 -63.71 9.50
CA ALA A 317 2.70 -62.68 8.63
C ALA A 317 2.95 -61.28 9.22
N PRO A 318 3.09 -60.24 8.37
CA PRO A 318 3.36 -58.90 8.84
C PRO A 318 2.17 -58.37 9.64
N ALA A 319 2.43 -57.58 10.67
CA ALA A 319 1.42 -56.86 11.44
C ALA A 319 1.97 -55.53 11.95
N PHE A 320 1.22 -54.45 11.74
CA PHE A 320 1.55 -53.15 12.33
C PHE A 320 1.31 -53.18 13.84
N VAL A 321 2.25 -52.62 14.59
CA VAL A 321 2.13 -52.43 16.04
C VAL A 321 1.21 -51.25 16.34
N ASP A 322 1.14 -50.29 15.41
CA ASP A 322 0.26 -49.14 15.50
C ASP A 322 -1.22 -49.58 15.44
N ALA A 323 -1.97 -49.33 16.52
CA ALA A 323 -3.37 -49.75 16.63
C ALA A 323 -4.34 -48.65 16.18
N GLY A 324 -5.19 -48.95 15.19
CA GLY A 324 -6.25 -48.06 14.70
C GLY A 324 -5.82 -47.08 13.61
N PRO A 325 -6.71 -46.20 13.11
CA PRO A 325 -6.34 -45.22 12.10
C PRO A 325 -5.31 -44.25 12.68
N VAL A 326 -4.11 -44.25 12.10
CA VAL A 326 -2.99 -43.41 12.55
C VAL A 326 -3.16 -42.01 11.99
N THR A 327 -2.93 -40.98 12.80
CA THR A 327 -2.90 -39.59 12.34
C THR A 327 -1.47 -39.05 12.44
N VAL A 328 -0.96 -38.53 11.33
CA VAL A 328 0.36 -37.88 11.27
C VAL A 328 0.18 -36.42 10.91
N ASN A 329 0.60 -35.52 11.77
CA ASN A 329 0.47 -34.07 11.56
C ASN A 329 1.82 -33.44 11.23
N GLY A 330 1.85 -32.61 10.19
CA GLY A 330 3.02 -31.85 9.78
C GLY A 330 2.67 -30.40 9.43
N ILE A 331 3.70 -29.59 9.25
CA ILE A 331 3.58 -28.21 8.78
C ILE A 331 4.31 -28.11 7.44
N ALA A 332 3.68 -27.49 6.44
CA ALA A 332 4.29 -27.31 5.12
C ALA A 332 5.63 -26.57 5.24
N GLY A 333 6.66 -27.07 4.57
CA GLY A 333 8.01 -26.50 4.63
C GLY A 333 8.84 -26.88 5.86
N THR A 334 8.31 -27.68 6.78
CA THR A 334 9.05 -28.23 7.93
C THR A 334 9.35 -29.71 7.76
N GLU A 335 10.45 -30.20 8.32
CA GLU A 335 10.77 -31.63 8.29
C GLU A 335 9.75 -32.42 9.13
N LEU A 336 9.23 -33.49 8.54
CA LEU A 336 8.33 -34.45 9.19
C LEU A 336 8.99 -35.83 9.21
N THR A 337 9.03 -36.45 10.39
CA THR A 337 9.48 -37.83 10.55
C THR A 337 8.45 -38.64 11.34
N HIS A 338 8.17 -39.85 10.89
CA HIS A 338 7.30 -40.80 11.58
C HIS A 338 7.72 -42.23 11.26
N THR A 339 7.71 -43.13 12.23
CA THR A 339 8.08 -44.53 12.03
C THR A 339 6.87 -45.43 12.25
N PHE A 340 6.47 -46.16 11.21
CA PHE A 340 5.45 -47.19 11.29
C PHE A 340 6.09 -48.49 11.76
N ALA A 341 5.79 -48.90 12.98
CA ALA A 341 6.39 -50.09 13.58
C ALA A 341 5.68 -51.34 13.06
N VAL A 342 6.46 -52.27 12.50
CA VAL A 342 5.94 -53.51 11.91
C VAL A 342 6.64 -54.73 12.49
N THR A 343 5.85 -55.75 12.79
CA THR A 343 6.32 -57.09 13.17
C THR A 343 6.12 -58.05 12.00
N GLY A 344 6.87 -59.15 11.97
CA GLY A 344 6.77 -60.17 10.93
C GLY A 344 8.11 -60.89 10.72
N ILE A 345 8.04 -62.15 10.28
CA ILE A 345 9.21 -62.98 9.99
C ILE A 345 8.97 -63.70 8.66
N PRO A 346 9.78 -63.46 7.61
CA PRO A 346 10.94 -62.57 7.54
C PRO A 346 10.61 -61.09 7.76
N THR A 347 11.63 -60.24 7.95
CA THR A 347 11.45 -58.80 8.15
C THR A 347 10.63 -58.19 7.00
N PRO A 348 9.49 -57.52 7.28
CA PRO A 348 8.65 -56.97 6.22
C PRO A 348 9.30 -55.78 5.51
N THR A 349 9.02 -55.66 4.22
CA THR A 349 9.23 -54.45 3.43
C THR A 349 7.98 -53.59 3.51
N VAL A 350 8.15 -52.32 3.87
CA VAL A 350 7.05 -51.36 3.98
C VAL A 350 7.01 -50.45 2.75
N THR A 351 5.79 -50.22 2.24
CA THR A 351 5.50 -49.34 1.10
C THR A 351 4.32 -48.44 1.43
N ALA A 352 4.15 -47.33 0.71
CA ALA A 352 3.00 -46.46 0.88
C ALA A 352 2.47 -45.92 -0.45
N THR A 353 1.17 -45.67 -0.47
CA THR A 353 0.46 -44.96 -1.55
C THR A 353 -0.26 -43.74 -0.97
N GLY A 354 -0.44 -42.70 -1.78
CA GLY A 354 -1.17 -41.48 -1.38
C GLY A 354 -0.35 -40.44 -0.59
N LEU A 355 0.98 -40.58 -0.52
CA LEU A 355 1.84 -39.60 0.15
C LEU A 355 1.78 -38.23 -0.55
N PRO A 356 1.69 -37.12 0.22
CA PRO A 356 1.82 -35.78 -0.35
C PRO A 356 3.23 -35.51 -0.87
N THR A 357 3.34 -34.52 -1.76
CA THR A 357 4.62 -34.10 -2.34
C THR A 357 5.61 -33.68 -1.25
N GLY A 358 6.85 -34.17 -1.36
CA GLY A 358 7.94 -33.87 -0.43
C GLY A 358 8.13 -34.90 0.69
N LEU A 359 7.27 -35.91 0.79
CA LEU A 359 7.44 -37.04 1.71
C LEU A 359 7.82 -38.33 0.98
N THR A 360 8.60 -39.16 1.66
CA THR A 360 9.01 -40.49 1.19
C THR A 360 8.96 -41.49 2.33
N LEU A 361 8.66 -42.76 2.02
CA LEU A 361 8.66 -43.85 2.98
C LEU A 361 9.80 -44.82 2.65
N SER A 362 10.66 -45.09 3.62
CA SER A 362 11.72 -46.09 3.48
C SER A 362 11.17 -47.53 3.58
N PRO A 363 11.86 -48.54 3.01
CA PRO A 363 11.50 -49.95 3.16
C PRO A 363 11.38 -50.43 4.61
N ALA A 364 12.01 -49.74 5.57
CA ALA A 364 11.97 -50.03 7.00
C ALA A 364 10.77 -49.38 7.73
N GLY A 365 9.87 -48.68 7.01
CA GLY A 365 8.69 -48.04 7.59
C GLY A 365 8.91 -46.63 8.14
N VAL A 366 10.05 -45.98 7.84
CA VAL A 366 10.31 -44.60 8.26
C VAL A 366 9.87 -43.61 7.19
N LEU A 367 8.85 -42.82 7.49
CA LEU A 367 8.36 -41.69 6.71
C LEU A 367 9.22 -40.47 7.01
N THR A 368 9.79 -39.84 5.99
CA THR A 368 10.63 -38.65 6.13
C THR A 368 10.41 -37.66 5.00
N GLY A 369 10.76 -36.40 5.23
CA GLY A 369 10.82 -35.35 4.22
C GLY A 369 10.17 -34.05 4.64
N THR A 370 9.99 -33.15 3.69
CA THR A 370 9.42 -31.82 3.90
C THR A 370 8.18 -31.67 3.03
N PRO A 371 6.96 -31.83 3.58
CA PRO A 371 5.75 -31.72 2.78
C PRO A 371 5.60 -30.28 2.28
N THR A 372 5.19 -30.12 1.02
CA THR A 372 5.02 -28.78 0.41
C THR A 372 3.56 -28.39 0.21
N THR A 373 2.65 -29.36 0.21
CA THR A 373 1.24 -29.15 -0.09
C THR A 373 0.42 -29.30 1.18
N THR A 374 -0.34 -28.26 1.54
CA THR A 374 -1.24 -28.28 2.69
C THR A 374 -2.49 -29.09 2.39
N GLY A 375 -3.04 -29.79 3.39
CA GLY A 375 -4.28 -30.56 3.24
C GLY A 375 -4.31 -31.82 4.08
N THR A 376 -5.36 -32.61 3.89
CA THR A 376 -5.54 -33.92 4.52
C THR A 376 -5.42 -35.01 3.47
N PHE A 377 -4.48 -35.93 3.66
CA PHE A 377 -4.12 -36.98 2.70
C PHE A 377 -4.43 -38.36 3.29
N PRO A 378 -5.30 -39.17 2.64
CA PRO A 378 -5.46 -40.57 2.99
C PRO A 378 -4.25 -41.35 2.43
N VAL A 379 -3.43 -41.88 3.32
CA VAL A 379 -2.23 -42.66 2.99
C VAL A 379 -2.50 -44.12 3.39
N THR A 380 -2.21 -45.06 2.50
CA THR A 380 -2.20 -46.48 2.84
C THR A 380 -0.77 -46.96 2.95
N VAL A 381 -0.39 -47.47 4.11
CA VAL A 381 0.92 -48.07 4.36
C VAL A 381 0.76 -49.58 4.35
N THR A 382 1.54 -50.27 3.52
CA THR A 382 1.46 -51.73 3.33
C THR A 382 2.78 -52.37 3.71
N ALA A 383 2.73 -53.39 4.55
CA ALA A 383 3.89 -54.21 4.89
C ALA A 383 3.73 -55.64 4.36
N ASP A 384 4.77 -56.14 3.71
CA ASP A 384 4.80 -57.46 3.08
C ASP A 384 6.13 -58.17 3.34
N ASN A 385 6.08 -59.46 3.66
CA ASN A 385 7.24 -60.34 3.78
C ASN A 385 7.07 -61.68 3.04
N GLY A 386 6.04 -61.80 2.20
CA GLY A 386 5.70 -63.03 1.47
C GLY A 386 5.04 -64.12 2.33
N VAL A 387 4.75 -63.86 3.62
CA VAL A 387 4.08 -64.79 4.52
C VAL A 387 2.66 -64.30 4.79
N GLY A 388 1.67 -65.12 4.41
CA GLY A 388 0.26 -64.74 4.54
C GLY A 388 -0.10 -63.53 3.67
N ASN A 389 -1.10 -62.78 4.11
CA ASN A 389 -1.51 -61.56 3.42
C ASN A 389 -0.69 -60.35 3.92
N PRO A 390 -0.33 -59.39 3.04
CA PRO A 390 0.25 -58.13 3.46
C PRO A 390 -0.64 -57.40 4.48
N ALA A 391 -0.02 -56.79 5.49
CA ALA A 391 -0.74 -55.92 6.41
C ALA A 391 -0.90 -54.55 5.77
N ALA A 392 -2.09 -53.95 5.90
CA ALA A 392 -2.37 -52.59 5.46
C ALA A 392 -2.82 -51.73 6.64
N LEU A 393 -2.31 -50.50 6.70
CA LEU A 393 -2.65 -49.50 7.70
C LEU A 393 -3.12 -48.23 7.00
N THR A 394 -4.31 -47.77 7.37
CA THR A 394 -4.83 -46.49 6.89
C THR A 394 -4.34 -45.37 7.80
N VAL A 395 -3.69 -44.38 7.19
CA VAL A 395 -3.10 -43.23 7.85
C VAL A 395 -3.75 -41.95 7.32
N THR A 396 -4.19 -41.08 8.22
CA THR A 396 -4.62 -39.72 7.89
C THR A 396 -3.44 -38.77 8.11
N LEU A 397 -2.87 -38.25 7.03
CA LEU A 397 -1.76 -37.30 7.11
C LEU A 397 -2.27 -35.88 6.89
N THR A 398 -2.13 -35.03 7.90
CA THR A 398 -2.59 -33.64 7.88
C THR A 398 -1.39 -32.69 7.80
N VAL A 399 -1.31 -31.89 6.73
CA VAL A 399 -0.28 -30.86 6.56
C VAL A 399 -0.92 -29.48 6.71
N ALA A 400 -0.61 -28.79 7.80
CA ALA A 400 -1.03 -27.41 8.03
C ALA A 400 -0.14 -26.42 7.27
N ALA A 401 -0.67 -25.25 6.94
CA ALA A 401 0.14 -24.15 6.42
C ALA A 401 1.15 -23.67 7.48
N ALA A 402 2.34 -23.23 7.04
CA ALA A 402 3.33 -22.65 7.93
C ALA A 402 2.78 -21.41 8.66
N PRO A 403 3.03 -21.24 9.97
CA PRO A 403 2.71 -20.00 10.66
C PRO A 403 3.42 -18.82 10.00
N ALA A 404 2.68 -17.73 9.74
CA ALA A 404 3.21 -16.54 9.10
C ALA A 404 2.71 -15.31 9.85
N ALA A 405 3.63 -14.41 10.22
CA ALA A 405 3.29 -13.16 10.90
C ALA A 405 2.45 -12.24 9.98
N PRO A 406 1.64 -11.33 10.55
CA PRO A 406 0.76 -10.45 9.77
C PRO A 406 1.57 -9.45 8.92
N VAL A 407 1.16 -9.26 7.67
CA VAL A 407 1.73 -8.25 6.76
C VAL A 407 0.61 -7.56 5.99
N PHE A 408 0.48 -6.24 6.12
CA PHE A 408 -0.40 -5.43 5.27
C PHE A 408 0.10 -5.48 3.82
N THR A 409 -0.82 -5.65 2.88
CA THR A 409 -0.48 -5.59 1.44
C THR A 409 -0.26 -4.16 0.95
N ASP A 410 -0.83 -3.18 1.65
CA ASP A 410 -0.61 -1.76 1.39
C ASP A 410 0.84 -1.37 1.78
N ALA A 411 1.55 -0.70 0.87
CA ALA A 411 2.92 -0.27 1.08
C ALA A 411 2.98 1.13 1.74
N GLY A 412 3.61 1.23 2.92
CA GLY A 412 3.85 2.50 3.60
C GLY A 412 2.59 3.15 4.20
N PRO A 413 2.69 4.39 4.74
CA PRO A 413 1.52 5.10 5.26
C PRO A 413 0.50 5.37 4.13
N VAL A 414 -0.76 5.08 4.39
CA VAL A 414 -1.86 5.22 3.41
C VAL A 414 -2.55 6.57 3.60
N THR A 415 -2.73 7.31 2.51
CA THR A 415 -3.51 8.57 2.51
C THR A 415 -4.85 8.38 1.80
N LEU A 416 -5.94 8.84 2.43
CA LEU A 416 -7.29 8.82 1.88
C LEU A 416 -7.86 10.24 1.88
N ASN A 417 -8.73 10.54 0.91
CA ASN A 417 -9.46 11.80 0.83
C ASN A 417 -10.97 11.54 0.88
N ALA A 418 -11.68 12.35 1.63
CA ALA A 418 -13.14 12.32 1.70
C ALA A 418 -13.71 13.74 1.75
N VAL A 419 -15.03 13.83 1.61
CA VAL A 419 -15.80 15.08 1.71
C VAL A 419 -16.89 14.85 2.76
N VAL A 420 -17.11 15.84 3.65
CA VAL A 420 -18.18 15.79 4.66
C VAL A 420 -19.51 15.41 4.00
N GLY A 421 -20.23 14.46 4.59
CA GLY A 421 -21.54 14.01 4.10
C GLY A 421 -21.50 13.01 2.94
N THR A 422 -20.32 12.68 2.39
CA THR A 422 -20.17 11.65 1.34
C THR A 422 -19.65 10.35 1.93
N ALA A 423 -20.29 9.22 1.59
CA ALA A 423 -19.85 7.92 2.07
C ALA A 423 -18.47 7.54 1.51
N LEU A 424 -17.60 7.02 2.37
CA LEU A 424 -16.31 6.42 2.04
C LEU A 424 -16.32 4.96 2.48
N SER A 425 -15.74 4.07 1.66
CA SER A 425 -15.44 2.70 2.04
C SER A 425 -14.08 2.28 1.49
N ARG A 426 -13.24 1.69 2.34
CA ARG A 426 -11.91 1.16 1.99
C ARG A 426 -11.61 -0.08 2.83
N GLU A 427 -11.38 -1.21 2.15
CA GLU A 427 -10.91 -2.45 2.76
C GLU A 427 -9.39 -2.46 2.87
N PHE A 428 -8.82 -2.98 3.96
CA PHE A 428 -7.38 -3.16 4.16
C PHE A 428 -7.08 -4.65 4.28
N THR A 429 -6.33 -5.18 3.31
CA THR A 429 -6.00 -6.61 3.26
C THR A 429 -4.70 -6.91 3.98
N VAL A 430 -4.72 -7.97 4.79
CA VAL A 430 -3.57 -8.44 5.56
C VAL A 430 -3.35 -9.91 5.26
N THR A 431 -2.11 -10.27 4.96
CA THR A 431 -1.67 -11.65 4.82
C THR A 431 -1.13 -12.16 6.16
N GLY A 432 -1.24 -13.46 6.41
CA GLY A 432 -0.75 -14.10 7.64
C GLY A 432 -1.47 -15.42 7.90
N ASN A 433 -0.87 -16.30 8.69
CA ASN A 433 -1.45 -17.58 9.08
C ASN A 433 -1.15 -17.87 10.56
N PRO A 434 -2.17 -18.03 11.43
CA PRO A 434 -3.62 -17.96 11.17
C PRO A 434 -4.09 -16.60 10.63
N THR A 435 -5.32 -16.53 10.10
CA THR A 435 -5.89 -15.29 9.54
C THR A 435 -5.80 -14.14 10.54
N PRO A 436 -5.14 -13.01 10.20
CA PRO A 436 -5.00 -11.89 11.12
C PRO A 436 -6.30 -11.18 11.44
N THR A 437 -6.44 -10.74 12.68
CA THR A 437 -7.46 -9.79 13.11
C THR A 437 -6.89 -8.39 12.95
N VAL A 438 -7.66 -7.47 12.34
CA VAL A 438 -7.26 -6.07 12.12
C VAL A 438 -8.13 -5.16 12.96
N THR A 439 -7.50 -4.30 13.76
CA THR A 439 -8.17 -3.34 14.65
C THR A 439 -7.57 -1.94 14.50
N VAL A 440 -8.30 -0.93 14.98
CA VAL A 440 -7.77 0.43 15.13
C VAL A 440 -7.24 0.56 16.56
N ILE A 441 -5.97 0.93 16.72
CA ILE A 441 -5.32 1.04 18.05
C ILE A 441 -6.05 2.04 18.95
N ASP A 442 -6.47 3.17 18.38
CA ASP A 442 -7.24 4.20 19.08
C ASP A 442 -8.44 4.63 18.23
N PRO A 443 -9.61 3.99 18.41
CA PRO A 443 -10.81 4.30 17.62
C PRO A 443 -11.30 5.73 17.79
N SER A 444 -10.91 6.44 18.86
CA SER A 444 -11.30 7.85 19.07
C SER A 444 -10.67 8.82 18.06
N LYS A 445 -9.62 8.37 17.35
CA LYS A 445 -8.96 9.13 16.28
C LYS A 445 -9.66 9.01 14.93
N LEU A 446 -10.67 8.15 14.82
CA LEU A 446 -11.50 8.10 13.62
C LEU A 446 -12.37 9.37 13.53
N PRO A 447 -12.62 9.90 12.32
CA PRO A 447 -13.59 10.97 12.14
C PRO A 447 -14.98 10.54 12.62
N THR A 448 -15.74 11.46 13.21
CA THR A 448 -17.16 11.23 13.53
C THR A 448 -17.92 10.81 12.27
N GLY A 449 -18.68 9.72 12.37
CA GLY A 449 -19.41 9.11 11.25
C GLY A 449 -18.65 8.02 10.48
N MET A 450 -17.38 7.76 10.84
CA MET A 450 -16.61 6.63 10.33
C MET A 450 -16.51 5.50 11.36
N THR A 451 -16.49 4.26 10.89
CA THR A 451 -16.25 3.05 11.68
C THR A 451 -15.24 2.14 10.99
N PHE A 452 -14.62 1.24 11.74
CA PHE A 452 -13.73 0.22 11.21
C PHE A 452 -14.21 -1.16 11.67
N THR A 453 -14.60 -2.01 10.72
CA THR A 453 -15.18 -3.33 10.98
C THR A 453 -14.63 -4.33 9.99
N ASN A 454 -14.22 -5.50 10.47
CA ASN A 454 -13.72 -6.61 9.63
C ASN A 454 -12.65 -6.20 8.60
N GLY A 455 -11.70 -5.36 9.01
CA GLY A 455 -10.63 -4.90 8.11
C GLY A 455 -11.01 -3.77 7.16
N ALA A 456 -12.25 -3.25 7.21
CA ALA A 456 -12.68 -2.16 6.35
C ALA A 456 -13.02 -0.89 7.14
N LEU A 457 -12.50 0.24 6.68
CA LEU A 457 -12.91 1.58 7.07
C LEU A 457 -14.15 1.96 6.25
N SER A 458 -15.25 2.30 6.89
CA SER A 458 -16.47 2.72 6.19
C SER A 458 -17.28 3.75 6.97
N GLY A 459 -18.09 4.53 6.27
CA GLY A 459 -19.01 5.48 6.89
C GLY A 459 -19.10 6.80 6.14
N THR A 460 -19.74 7.78 6.77
CA THR A 460 -19.93 9.12 6.21
C THR A 460 -19.38 10.14 7.20
N PRO A 461 -18.21 10.74 6.95
CA PRO A 461 -17.61 11.66 7.89
C PRO A 461 -18.46 12.94 8.00
N THR A 462 -18.65 13.43 9.22
CA THR A 462 -19.51 14.58 9.51
C THR A 462 -18.75 15.88 9.76
N THR A 463 -17.44 15.79 10.00
CA THR A 463 -16.60 16.94 10.37
C THR A 463 -15.38 17.00 9.45
N ALA A 464 -15.06 18.19 8.94
CA ALA A 464 -13.87 18.42 8.14
C ALA A 464 -12.61 18.40 9.03
N GLY A 465 -11.50 17.89 8.52
CA GLY A 465 -10.26 17.78 9.28
C GLY A 465 -9.30 16.75 8.72
N THR A 466 -8.11 16.69 9.30
CA THR A 466 -7.13 15.63 9.00
C THR A 466 -7.06 14.68 10.18
N TYR A 467 -7.36 13.40 9.93
CA TYR A 467 -7.44 12.36 10.94
C TYR A 467 -6.34 11.34 10.67
N THR A 468 -5.45 11.13 11.65
CA THR A 468 -4.38 10.12 11.55
C THR A 468 -4.61 9.06 12.61
N PHE A 469 -4.74 7.81 12.18
CA PHE A 469 -4.95 6.65 13.04
C PHE A 469 -4.10 5.47 12.57
N THR A 470 -3.89 4.52 13.46
CA THR A 470 -3.05 3.35 13.21
C THR A 470 -3.89 2.09 13.24
N LEU A 471 -3.81 1.30 12.17
CA LEU A 471 -4.32 -0.06 12.12
C LEU A 471 -3.26 -1.00 12.68
N GLU A 472 -3.68 -1.95 13.50
CA GLU A 472 -2.85 -3.05 13.98
C GLU A 472 -3.41 -4.36 13.42
N ALA A 473 -2.53 -5.23 12.93
CA ALA A 473 -2.88 -6.58 12.54
C ALA A 473 -2.12 -7.59 13.39
N ALA A 474 -2.86 -8.52 14.02
CA ALA A 474 -2.32 -9.54 14.91
C ALA A 474 -2.96 -10.91 14.61
N ASN A 475 -2.15 -11.97 14.65
CA ASN A 475 -2.64 -13.36 14.58
C ASN A 475 -1.97 -14.28 15.62
N GLY A 476 -1.32 -13.70 16.64
CA GLY A 476 -0.56 -14.43 17.65
C GLY A 476 0.80 -14.94 17.18
N ILE A 477 1.19 -14.73 15.92
CA ILE A 477 2.51 -15.09 15.36
C ILE A 477 3.36 -13.85 15.18
N GLY A 478 4.50 -13.79 15.87
CA GLY A 478 5.41 -12.65 15.83
C GLY A 478 4.81 -11.39 16.49
N THR A 479 5.47 -10.26 16.29
CA THR A 479 4.96 -8.95 16.73
C THR A 479 3.85 -8.48 15.80
N PRO A 480 2.74 -7.91 16.33
CA PRO A 480 1.72 -7.26 15.51
C PRO A 480 2.33 -6.23 14.56
N THR A 481 1.82 -6.19 13.34
CA THR A 481 2.27 -5.23 12.33
C THR A 481 1.31 -4.05 12.31
N THR A 482 1.82 -2.85 12.05
CA THR A 482 1.02 -1.62 12.09
C THR A 482 1.05 -0.87 10.76
N LEU A 483 -0.07 -0.27 10.39
CA LEU A 483 -0.22 0.59 9.22
C LEU A 483 -0.79 1.95 9.64
N THR A 484 -0.08 3.02 9.33
CA THR A 484 -0.59 4.39 9.58
C THR A 484 -1.49 4.81 8.43
N VAL A 485 -2.68 5.31 8.74
CA VAL A 485 -3.64 5.85 7.78
C VAL A 485 -3.93 7.31 8.11
N THR A 486 -3.81 8.17 7.11
CA THR A 486 -4.19 9.58 7.18
C THR A 486 -5.39 9.83 6.28
N LEU A 487 -6.53 10.19 6.86
CA LEU A 487 -7.76 10.54 6.16
C LEU A 487 -7.97 12.06 6.23
N THR A 488 -7.93 12.71 5.08
CA THR A 488 -8.23 14.14 4.92
C THR A 488 -9.69 14.30 4.51
N VAL A 489 -10.50 14.89 5.38
CA VAL A 489 -11.92 15.18 5.12
C VAL A 489 -12.06 16.67 4.78
N ALA A 490 -12.37 16.98 3.53
CA ALA A 490 -12.71 18.33 3.10
C ALA A 490 -14.15 18.69 3.52
N ALA A 491 -14.41 19.97 3.79
CA ALA A 491 -15.77 20.45 4.03
C ALA A 491 -16.65 20.23 2.78
N ALA A 492 -17.94 19.94 2.98
CA ALA A 492 -18.87 19.73 1.87
C ALA A 492 -18.99 21.01 1.02
N PRO A 493 -19.13 20.89 -0.31
CA PRO A 493 -19.40 22.05 -1.15
C PRO A 493 -20.68 22.76 -0.71
N ALA A 494 -20.61 24.07 -0.54
CA ALA A 494 -21.76 24.92 -0.21
C ALA A 494 -21.94 25.94 -1.33
N ALA A 495 -23.16 26.04 -1.86
CA ALA A 495 -23.47 26.98 -2.93
C ALA A 495 -23.22 28.43 -2.49
N PRO A 496 -22.72 29.30 -3.38
CA PRO A 496 -22.63 30.73 -3.11
C PRO A 496 -23.97 31.33 -2.68
N ALA A 497 -23.95 32.23 -1.70
CA ALA A 497 -25.11 33.04 -1.34
C ALA A 497 -24.70 34.41 -0.82
N PHE A 498 -25.29 35.47 -1.36
CA PHE A 498 -25.16 36.82 -0.80
C PHE A 498 -25.93 36.90 0.53
N THR A 499 -25.39 37.61 1.51
CA THR A 499 -26.11 37.90 2.76
C THR A 499 -27.17 38.99 2.58
N ASP A 500 -26.98 39.85 1.58
CA ASP A 500 -27.94 40.88 1.20
C ASP A 500 -29.11 40.28 0.41
N THR A 501 -30.32 40.79 0.66
CA THR A 501 -31.53 40.37 -0.07
C THR A 501 -31.72 41.26 -1.31
N ALA A 502 -31.89 40.65 -2.49
CA ALA A 502 -32.14 41.38 -3.72
C ALA A 502 -33.58 41.95 -3.79
N PRO A 503 -33.81 43.13 -4.40
CA PRO A 503 -32.81 44.07 -4.94
C PRO A 503 -32.24 45.01 -3.87
N VAL A 504 -30.96 45.37 -4.00
CA VAL A 504 -30.30 46.38 -3.14
C VAL A 504 -30.36 47.75 -3.82
N ALA A 505 -30.94 48.74 -3.13
CA ALA A 505 -30.96 50.13 -3.59
C ALA A 505 -29.94 50.96 -2.80
N LEU A 506 -29.16 51.79 -3.51
CA LEU A 506 -28.18 52.71 -2.95
C LEU A 506 -28.41 54.10 -3.53
N ASP A 507 -28.43 55.11 -2.67
CA ASP A 507 -28.53 56.51 -3.07
C ASP A 507 -27.14 57.16 -3.06
N ALA A 508 -26.83 57.93 -4.10
CA ALA A 508 -25.58 58.65 -4.24
C ALA A 508 -25.83 60.06 -4.78
N VAL A 509 -24.88 60.96 -4.53
CA VAL A 509 -24.87 62.32 -5.06
C VAL A 509 -23.63 62.49 -5.92
N VAL A 510 -23.77 63.16 -7.09
CA VAL A 510 -22.62 63.45 -7.97
C VAL A 510 -21.49 64.10 -7.16
N GLY A 511 -20.27 63.55 -7.27
CA GLY A 511 -19.07 64.05 -6.60
C GLY A 511 -18.87 63.59 -5.15
N THR A 512 -19.85 62.92 -4.53
CA THR A 512 -19.74 62.41 -3.15
C THR A 512 -19.32 60.94 -3.16
N ALA A 513 -18.30 60.59 -2.37
CA ALA A 513 -17.84 59.21 -2.28
C ALA A 513 -18.88 58.29 -1.61
N LEU A 514 -19.14 57.14 -2.24
CA LEU A 514 -19.93 56.03 -1.71
C LEU A 514 -19.02 54.82 -1.53
N THR A 515 -19.18 54.07 -0.43
CA THR A 515 -18.49 52.80 -0.17
C THR A 515 -19.46 51.80 0.42
N ARG A 516 -19.52 50.58 -0.16
CA ARG A 516 -20.37 49.48 0.28
C ARG A 516 -19.70 48.14 0.04
N GLU A 517 -19.55 47.35 1.11
CA GLU A 517 -19.05 45.96 1.05
C GLU A 517 -20.21 44.98 0.89
N PHE A 518 -20.05 43.91 0.11
CA PHE A 518 -21.01 42.82 -0.08
C PHE A 518 -20.38 41.49 0.34
N THR A 519 -20.99 40.82 1.32
CA THR A 519 -20.50 39.54 1.84
C THR A 519 -21.21 38.34 1.21
N VAL A 520 -20.44 37.29 0.94
CA VAL A 520 -20.91 36.07 0.29
C VAL A 520 -20.45 34.86 1.08
N THR A 521 -21.36 33.92 1.33
CA THR A 521 -21.06 32.60 1.91
C THR A 521 -20.93 31.56 0.80
N GLY A 522 -20.17 30.48 1.02
CA GLY A 522 -19.97 29.39 0.06
C GLY A 522 -18.64 28.65 0.29
N ASN A 523 -18.55 27.40 -0.16
CA ASN A 523 -17.35 26.57 -0.06
C ASN A 523 -17.15 25.79 -1.37
N PRO A 524 -16.02 25.96 -2.09
CA PRO A 524 -14.90 26.87 -1.79
C PRO A 524 -15.31 28.35 -1.84
N THR A 525 -14.50 29.23 -1.22
CA THR A 525 -14.79 30.67 -1.11
C THR A 525 -15.14 31.27 -2.48
N PRO A 526 -16.35 31.81 -2.68
CA PRO A 526 -16.78 32.30 -3.98
C PRO A 526 -16.05 33.58 -4.39
N THR A 527 -15.79 33.75 -5.68
CA THR A 527 -15.27 35.00 -6.24
C THR A 527 -16.42 35.92 -6.66
N VAL A 528 -16.44 37.17 -6.20
CA VAL A 528 -17.50 38.14 -6.49
C VAL A 528 -17.06 39.14 -7.55
N THR A 529 -17.85 39.28 -8.61
CA THR A 529 -17.59 40.18 -9.76
C THR A 529 -18.85 40.92 -10.19
N VAL A 530 -18.69 42.06 -10.86
CA VAL A 530 -19.81 42.72 -11.56
C VAL A 530 -19.99 42.06 -12.92
N VAL A 531 -21.20 41.63 -13.25
CA VAL A 531 -21.51 40.94 -14.52
C VAL A 531 -21.20 41.81 -15.74
N ASP A 532 -21.56 43.09 -15.65
CA ASP A 532 -21.31 44.10 -16.69
C ASP A 532 -20.76 45.37 -16.03
N PRO A 533 -19.42 45.50 -15.91
CA PRO A 533 -18.79 46.65 -15.27
C PRO A 533 -19.11 48.00 -15.94
N ALA A 534 -19.52 48.01 -17.21
CA ALA A 534 -19.89 49.23 -17.93
C ALA A 534 -21.20 49.85 -17.42
N LYS A 535 -22.01 49.09 -16.67
CA LYS A 535 -23.24 49.58 -16.01
C LYS A 535 -23.00 50.26 -14.68
N LEU A 536 -21.77 50.22 -14.14
CA LEU A 536 -21.44 50.99 -12.95
C LEU A 536 -21.52 52.50 -13.27
N PRO A 537 -21.94 53.34 -12.31
CA PRO A 537 -21.81 54.79 -12.46
C PRO A 537 -20.35 55.16 -12.74
N ILE A 538 -20.12 56.05 -13.72
CA ILE A 538 -18.78 56.57 -14.01
C ILE A 538 -18.21 57.21 -12.74
N GLY A 539 -16.98 56.84 -12.36
CA GLY A 539 -16.35 57.25 -11.11
C GLY A 539 -16.48 56.24 -9.95
N MET A 540 -17.18 55.12 -10.18
CA MET A 540 -17.25 53.98 -9.25
C MET A 540 -16.49 52.76 -9.76
N THR A 541 -15.99 51.94 -8.82
CA THR A 541 -15.29 50.68 -9.08
C THR A 541 -15.75 49.60 -8.11
N PHE A 542 -15.61 48.34 -8.51
CA PHE A 542 -15.92 47.19 -7.66
C PHE A 542 -14.70 46.27 -7.56
N THR A 543 -14.16 46.08 -6.35
CA THR A 543 -12.98 45.25 -6.10
C THR A 543 -13.19 44.41 -4.86
N ASN A 544 -12.91 43.10 -4.94
CA ASN A 544 -12.96 42.16 -3.81
C ASN A 544 -14.25 42.28 -2.96
N GLY A 545 -15.41 42.30 -3.61
CA GLY A 545 -16.70 42.39 -2.91
C GLY A 545 -17.11 43.80 -2.50
N THR A 546 -16.31 44.84 -2.76
CA THR A 546 -16.61 46.21 -2.32
C THR A 546 -16.82 47.16 -3.49
N LEU A 547 -17.96 47.86 -3.50
CA LEU A 547 -18.28 48.98 -4.39
C LEU A 547 -17.76 50.28 -3.76
N THR A 548 -16.90 51.02 -4.46
CA THR A 548 -16.33 52.28 -3.97
C THR A 548 -16.18 53.33 -5.07
N GLY A 549 -16.23 54.61 -4.71
CA GLY A 549 -15.92 55.73 -5.62
C GLY A 549 -16.95 56.86 -5.53
N ALA A 550 -16.73 57.92 -6.29
CA ALA A 550 -17.62 59.08 -6.36
C ALA A 550 -18.19 59.20 -7.77
N PRO A 551 -19.52 59.05 -7.96
CA PRO A 551 -20.11 59.08 -9.29
C PRO A 551 -20.01 60.49 -9.89
N THR A 552 -19.73 60.60 -11.19
CA THR A 552 -19.53 61.88 -11.88
C THR A 552 -20.73 62.35 -12.69
N ALA A 553 -21.76 61.51 -12.84
CA ALA A 553 -22.96 61.83 -13.59
C ALA A 553 -24.22 61.34 -12.84
N SER A 554 -25.30 62.12 -12.92
CA SER A 554 -26.60 61.73 -12.37
C SER A 554 -27.27 60.70 -13.27
N GLY A 555 -28.01 59.76 -12.68
CA GLY A 555 -28.71 58.70 -13.40
C GLY A 555 -29.09 57.54 -12.49
N VAL A 556 -29.79 56.56 -13.06
CA VAL A 556 -30.13 55.29 -12.39
C VAL A 556 -29.31 54.19 -13.03
N TYR A 557 -28.49 53.51 -12.23
CA TYR A 557 -27.50 52.54 -12.69
C TYR A 557 -27.78 51.15 -12.11
N PRO A 558 -28.61 50.32 -12.77
CA PRO A 558 -28.83 48.94 -12.37
C PRO A 558 -27.71 48.03 -12.88
N PHE A 559 -27.12 47.24 -11.98
CA PHE A 559 -26.13 46.21 -12.31
C PHE A 559 -26.33 44.96 -11.44
N THR A 560 -25.66 43.88 -11.85
CA THR A 560 -25.75 42.58 -11.16
C THR A 560 -24.38 42.20 -10.63
N LEU A 561 -24.30 41.87 -9.35
CA LEU A 561 -23.17 41.17 -8.76
C LEU A 561 -23.34 39.67 -8.95
N LYS A 562 -22.26 38.99 -9.27
CA LYS A 562 -22.19 37.54 -9.46
C LYS A 562 -21.16 36.96 -8.50
N ALA A 563 -21.59 36.01 -7.68
CA ALA A 563 -20.72 35.18 -6.85
C ALA A 563 -20.52 33.82 -7.51
N ALA A 564 -19.33 33.59 -8.06
CA ALA A 564 -19.03 32.39 -8.82
C ALA A 564 -18.44 31.28 -7.94
N SER A 565 -18.85 30.03 -8.19
CA SER A 565 -18.25 28.83 -7.59
C SER A 565 -17.86 27.82 -8.66
N SER A 566 -16.76 27.10 -8.44
CA SER A 566 -16.33 26.01 -9.31
C SER A 566 -17.14 24.72 -9.10
N THR A 567 -17.95 24.64 -8.04
CA THR A 567 -18.62 23.40 -7.61
C THR A 567 -20.14 23.53 -7.47
N ALA A 568 -20.72 24.71 -7.64
CA ALA A 568 -22.15 24.96 -7.48
C ALA A 568 -22.61 26.11 -8.41
N PRO A 569 -23.92 26.22 -8.72
CA PRO A 569 -24.45 27.34 -9.50
C PRO A 569 -24.10 28.69 -8.88
N ASP A 570 -23.81 29.67 -9.73
CA ASP A 570 -23.47 31.03 -9.32
C ASP A 570 -24.69 31.71 -8.65
N ALA A 571 -24.45 32.49 -7.60
CA ALA A 571 -25.48 33.37 -7.05
C ALA A 571 -25.40 34.76 -7.67
N THR A 572 -26.55 35.42 -7.82
CA THR A 572 -26.65 36.78 -8.34
C THR A 572 -27.35 37.71 -7.35
N LEU A 573 -26.95 38.97 -7.33
CA LEU A 573 -27.56 40.03 -6.54
C LEU A 573 -27.77 41.26 -7.42
N GLU A 574 -29.02 41.69 -7.55
CA GLU A 574 -29.36 42.92 -8.26
C GLU A 574 -29.11 44.13 -7.37
N VAL A 575 -28.36 45.11 -7.89
CA VAL A 575 -28.01 46.35 -7.20
C VAL A 575 -28.35 47.53 -8.11
N THR A 576 -29.02 48.53 -7.56
CA THR A 576 -29.32 49.79 -8.25
C THR A 576 -28.70 50.94 -7.49
N VAL A 577 -27.86 51.74 -8.16
CA VAL A 577 -27.35 53.01 -7.62
C VAL A 577 -28.10 54.16 -8.29
N THR A 578 -28.84 54.93 -7.49
CA THR A 578 -29.52 56.15 -7.93
C THR A 578 -28.63 57.34 -7.61
N VAL A 579 -28.05 57.96 -8.64
CA VAL A 579 -27.20 59.15 -8.50
C VAL A 579 -28.01 60.39 -8.82
N VAL A 580 -28.19 61.27 -7.83
CA VAL A 580 -28.81 62.59 -8.02
C VAL A 580 -27.74 63.66 -8.29
N ALA A 581 -28.09 64.69 -9.08
CA ALA A 581 -27.20 65.81 -9.33
C ALA A 581 -26.88 66.54 -8.01
N ALA A 582 -25.63 67.00 -7.86
CA ALA A 582 -25.23 67.79 -6.71
C ALA A 582 -26.03 69.12 -6.66
N PRO A 583 -26.42 69.60 -5.47
CA PRO A 583 -26.96 70.94 -5.31
C PRO A 583 -25.95 72.00 -5.81
N ALA A 584 -26.41 72.94 -6.63
CA ALA A 584 -25.59 74.02 -7.19
C ALA A 584 -26.25 75.38 -6.92
N ALA A 585 -25.47 76.33 -6.39
CA ALA A 585 -25.93 77.69 -6.11
C ALA A 585 -26.33 78.42 -7.40
N PRO A 586 -27.26 79.40 -7.33
CA PRO A 586 -27.74 80.11 -8.49
C PRO A 586 -26.67 81.08 -9.04
N ALA A 587 -26.61 81.26 -10.36
CA ALA A 587 -25.72 82.22 -11.01
C ALA A 587 -26.35 82.77 -12.30
N PHE A 588 -26.28 84.09 -12.51
CA PHE A 588 -26.66 84.72 -13.78
C PHE A 588 -25.63 84.40 -14.87
N VAL A 589 -26.11 84.12 -16.08
CA VAL A 589 -25.27 83.89 -17.27
C VAL A 589 -24.81 85.21 -17.87
N ASP A 590 -25.58 86.27 -17.68
CA ASP A 590 -25.28 87.62 -18.18
C ASP A 590 -24.07 88.21 -17.42
N ALA A 591 -23.06 88.68 -18.17
CA ALA A 591 -21.81 89.17 -17.61
C ALA A 591 -21.81 90.71 -17.47
N GLY A 592 -21.73 91.20 -16.22
CA GLY A 592 -21.57 92.63 -15.91
C GLY A 592 -22.88 93.43 -15.88
N PRO A 593 -22.85 94.73 -15.49
CA PRO A 593 -24.06 95.53 -15.39
C PRO A 593 -24.77 95.59 -16.76
N VAL A 594 -25.94 94.99 -16.84
CA VAL A 594 -26.74 94.92 -18.08
C VAL A 594 -27.39 96.28 -18.30
N THR A 595 -27.12 96.92 -19.43
CA THR A 595 -27.89 98.09 -19.90
C THR A 595 -29.02 97.64 -20.81
N ALA A 596 -30.25 97.88 -20.39
CA ALA A 596 -31.43 97.77 -21.26
C ALA A 596 -31.77 99.18 -21.78
N ASN A 597 -32.17 99.29 -23.04
CA ASN A 597 -32.52 100.59 -23.65
C ASN A 597 -34.01 100.59 -24.03
N GLY A 598 -34.70 101.69 -23.77
CA GLY A 598 -36.10 101.89 -24.15
C GLY A 598 -36.42 103.34 -24.50
N ILE A 599 -37.62 103.58 -25.02
CA ILE A 599 -38.17 104.93 -25.24
C ILE A 599 -39.41 105.06 -24.35
N ALA A 600 -39.54 106.20 -23.67
CA ALA A 600 -40.69 106.44 -22.79
C ALA A 600 -42.01 106.29 -23.58
N GLY A 601 -42.94 105.49 -23.06
CA GLY A 601 -44.23 105.20 -23.72
C GLY A 601 -44.21 104.05 -24.74
N THR A 602 -43.07 103.37 -24.96
CA THR A 602 -42.98 102.17 -25.83
C THR A 602 -42.77 100.89 -25.02
N GLU A 603 -43.28 99.76 -25.49
CA GLU A 603 -43.15 98.48 -24.79
C GLU A 603 -41.70 97.96 -24.83
N LEU A 604 -41.21 97.46 -23.69
CA LEU A 604 -39.88 96.88 -23.49
C LEU A 604 -40.02 95.42 -23.04
N THR A 605 -39.20 94.54 -23.60
CA THR A 605 -39.03 93.15 -23.11
C THR A 605 -37.55 92.77 -23.02
N HIS A 606 -37.17 92.08 -21.94
CA HIS A 606 -35.79 91.61 -21.71
C HIS A 606 -35.79 90.35 -20.82
N THR A 607 -34.90 89.38 -21.03
CA THR A 607 -34.84 88.13 -20.24
C THR A 607 -33.47 87.94 -19.63
N PHE A 608 -33.42 87.71 -18.31
CA PHE A 608 -32.21 87.37 -17.56
C PHE A 608 -32.04 85.85 -17.46
N ALA A 609 -30.91 85.34 -17.94
CA ALA A 609 -30.63 83.89 -17.92
C ALA A 609 -29.94 83.48 -16.60
N VAL A 610 -30.44 82.44 -15.95
CA VAL A 610 -29.94 81.95 -14.66
C VAL A 610 -29.70 80.44 -14.68
N THR A 611 -28.60 80.00 -14.06
CA THR A 611 -28.24 78.60 -13.79
C THR A 611 -28.34 78.29 -12.30
N GLY A 612 -28.53 77.03 -11.92
CA GLY A 612 -28.60 76.55 -10.53
C GLY A 612 -29.40 75.25 -10.41
N ASN A 613 -29.14 74.44 -9.38
CA ASN A 613 -29.88 73.19 -9.10
C ASN A 613 -30.22 73.09 -7.61
N PRO A 614 -31.49 73.17 -7.18
CA PRO A 614 -32.73 73.24 -7.99
C PRO A 614 -32.87 74.50 -8.86
N THR A 615 -33.81 74.52 -9.80
CA THR A 615 -34.04 75.68 -10.71
C THR A 615 -34.32 76.96 -9.90
N PRO A 616 -33.56 78.06 -10.11
CA PRO A 616 -33.73 79.27 -9.31
C PRO A 616 -34.97 80.10 -9.68
N THR A 617 -35.49 80.83 -8.70
CA THR A 617 -36.55 81.82 -8.84
C THR A 617 -35.93 83.22 -8.90
N VAL A 618 -36.34 84.04 -9.88
CA VAL A 618 -35.81 85.40 -10.09
C VAL A 618 -36.79 86.46 -9.55
N THR A 619 -36.27 87.43 -8.82
CA THR A 619 -37.02 88.56 -8.24
C THR A 619 -36.28 89.87 -8.53
N ALA A 620 -36.93 91.01 -8.31
CA ALA A 620 -36.25 92.28 -8.48
C ALA A 620 -36.71 93.38 -7.53
N THR A 621 -35.80 94.29 -7.26
CA THR A 621 -35.97 95.45 -6.38
C THR A 621 -35.62 96.73 -7.12
N GLY A 622 -36.47 97.76 -6.99
CA GLY A 622 -36.25 99.08 -7.60
C GLY A 622 -36.66 99.17 -9.07
N LEU A 623 -37.60 98.33 -9.54
CA LEU A 623 -38.05 98.38 -10.94
C LEU A 623 -38.60 99.77 -11.31
N PRO A 624 -38.25 100.28 -12.50
CA PRO A 624 -38.86 101.50 -13.04
C PRO A 624 -40.38 101.35 -13.16
N THR A 625 -41.10 102.45 -12.93
CA THR A 625 -42.56 102.45 -13.05
C THR A 625 -43.00 102.05 -14.45
N GLY A 626 -43.97 101.14 -14.52
CA GLY A 626 -44.49 100.61 -15.78
C GLY A 626 -43.86 99.29 -16.23
N LEU A 627 -42.89 98.75 -15.48
CA LEU A 627 -42.27 97.44 -15.74
C LEU A 627 -42.61 96.40 -14.67
N THR A 628 -42.61 95.12 -15.05
CA THR A 628 -42.79 93.94 -14.19
C THR A 628 -41.75 92.86 -14.52
N LEU A 629 -41.37 92.05 -13.53
CA LEU A 629 -40.45 90.92 -13.70
C LEU A 629 -41.15 89.60 -13.32
N SER A 630 -41.06 88.58 -14.18
CA SER A 630 -41.58 87.24 -13.90
C SER A 630 -40.61 86.40 -13.04
N PRO A 631 -41.10 85.38 -12.30
CA PRO A 631 -40.25 84.44 -11.55
C PRO A 631 -39.21 83.69 -12.39
N ALA A 632 -39.40 83.63 -13.71
CA ALA A 632 -38.46 83.04 -14.67
C ALA A 632 -37.41 84.02 -15.19
N GLY A 633 -37.40 85.27 -14.70
CA GLY A 633 -36.41 86.29 -15.07
C GLY A 633 -36.76 87.12 -16.31
N VAL A 634 -38.04 87.20 -16.71
CA VAL A 634 -38.47 88.00 -17.88
C VAL A 634 -39.04 89.35 -17.46
N LEU A 635 -38.40 90.45 -17.86
CA LEU A 635 -38.80 91.84 -17.65
C LEU A 635 -39.69 92.32 -18.82
N THR A 636 -40.84 92.89 -18.51
CA THR A 636 -41.81 93.36 -19.51
C THR A 636 -42.51 94.65 -19.06
N GLY A 637 -42.97 95.48 -20.00
CA GLY A 637 -43.88 96.61 -19.74
C GLY A 637 -43.49 97.90 -20.46
N THR A 638 -44.09 99.01 -20.09
CA THR A 638 -43.91 100.32 -20.75
C THR A 638 -43.34 101.34 -19.76
N PRO A 639 -42.05 101.72 -19.84
CA PRO A 639 -41.48 102.75 -18.98
C PRO A 639 -42.12 104.10 -19.27
N THR A 640 -42.51 104.82 -18.21
CA THR A 640 -43.33 106.05 -18.32
C THR A 640 -42.54 107.35 -18.27
N ALA A 641 -41.28 107.31 -17.83
CA ALA A 641 -40.43 108.50 -17.70
C ALA A 641 -39.08 108.27 -18.39
N ALA A 642 -38.57 109.32 -19.04
CA ALA A 642 -37.22 109.32 -19.60
C ALA A 642 -36.18 109.50 -18.48
N GLY A 643 -35.05 108.79 -18.57
CA GLY A 643 -33.99 108.81 -17.56
C GLY A 643 -33.21 107.50 -17.48
N SER A 644 -32.23 107.48 -16.58
CA SER A 644 -31.44 106.28 -16.25
C SER A 644 -31.92 105.70 -14.93
N PHE A 645 -32.35 104.43 -14.94
CA PHE A 645 -32.95 103.77 -13.80
C PHE A 645 -32.18 102.50 -13.41
N PRO A 646 -31.37 102.52 -12.35
CA PRO A 646 -30.74 101.32 -11.83
C PRO A 646 -31.74 100.48 -11.01
N PHE A 647 -31.79 99.18 -11.27
CA PHE A 647 -32.52 98.19 -10.47
C PHE A 647 -31.69 96.92 -10.29
N THR A 648 -32.05 96.06 -9.36
CA THR A 648 -31.33 94.80 -9.10
C THR A 648 -32.27 93.62 -9.30
N VAL A 649 -31.80 92.61 -10.03
CA VAL A 649 -32.46 91.30 -10.14
C VAL A 649 -31.70 90.28 -9.30
N THR A 650 -32.42 89.42 -8.58
CA THR A 650 -31.86 88.43 -7.65
C THR A 650 -32.43 87.05 -7.94
N ALA A 651 -31.57 86.05 -8.08
CA ALA A 651 -31.92 84.65 -8.30
C ALA A 651 -31.60 83.79 -7.07
N ASP A 652 -32.57 83.00 -6.61
CA ASP A 652 -32.45 82.13 -5.43
C ASP A 652 -33.05 80.74 -5.67
N ASN A 653 -32.36 79.69 -5.21
CA ASN A 653 -32.85 78.29 -5.21
C ASN A 653 -32.69 77.59 -3.85
N GLY A 654 -32.36 78.32 -2.78
CA GLY A 654 -32.11 77.77 -1.45
C GLY A 654 -30.75 77.08 -1.28
N VAL A 655 -29.90 77.04 -2.31
CA VAL A 655 -28.54 76.48 -2.28
C VAL A 655 -27.52 77.62 -2.35
N GLY A 656 -26.68 77.74 -1.33
CA GLY A 656 -25.65 78.79 -1.27
C GLY A 656 -26.24 80.19 -1.13
N THR A 657 -25.46 81.21 -1.51
CA THR A 657 -25.91 82.61 -1.51
C THR A 657 -26.68 82.93 -2.80
N PRO A 658 -27.82 83.65 -2.75
CA PRO A 658 -28.52 84.12 -3.94
C PRO A 658 -27.59 84.95 -4.83
N ALA A 659 -27.71 84.78 -6.15
CA ALA A 659 -26.99 85.62 -7.11
C ALA A 659 -27.76 86.92 -7.34
N SER A 660 -27.05 88.05 -7.42
CA SER A 660 -27.66 89.35 -7.75
C SER A 660 -26.94 89.99 -8.93
N LEU A 661 -27.72 90.63 -9.79
CA LEU A 661 -27.26 91.35 -10.97
C LEU A 661 -27.85 92.76 -10.96
N THR A 662 -27.00 93.78 -11.02
CA THR A 662 -27.43 95.18 -11.16
C THR A 662 -27.65 95.50 -12.62
N VAL A 663 -28.80 96.08 -12.94
CA VAL A 663 -29.25 96.40 -14.30
C VAL A 663 -29.56 97.89 -14.37
N THR A 664 -29.12 98.57 -15.43
CA THR A 664 -29.47 99.98 -15.67
C THR A 664 -30.37 100.07 -16.89
N LEU A 665 -31.59 100.57 -16.72
CA LEU A 665 -32.48 100.87 -17.83
C LEU A 665 -32.31 102.32 -18.26
N GLU A 666 -31.89 102.56 -19.50
CA GLU A 666 -31.83 103.89 -20.09
C GLU A 666 -33.05 104.14 -20.98
N VAL A 667 -33.86 105.15 -20.63
CA VAL A 667 -35.11 105.48 -21.31
C VAL A 667 -35.00 106.86 -21.96
N ALA A 668 -35.07 106.91 -23.29
CA ALA A 668 -35.05 108.17 -24.04
C ALA A 668 -36.42 108.90 -24.02
N ALA A 669 -36.41 110.23 -24.17
CA ALA A 669 -37.62 111.05 -24.27
C ALA A 669 -38.35 110.88 -25.62
N ALA A 670 -39.68 111.02 -25.61
CA ALA A 670 -40.49 110.89 -26.82
C ALA A 670 -40.32 112.10 -27.79
N PRO A 671 -40.39 111.90 -29.13
CA PRO A 671 -40.36 112.99 -30.11
C PRO A 671 -41.60 113.91 -30.02
N SER A 672 -41.47 115.21 -30.33
CA SER A 672 -42.57 116.20 -30.36
C SER A 672 -42.45 117.21 -31.52
N ALA A 673 -43.59 117.58 -32.11
CA ALA A 673 -43.67 118.48 -33.28
C ALA A 673 -43.39 119.97 -32.95
N PRO A 674 -43.07 120.82 -33.95
CA PRO A 674 -42.75 122.24 -33.77
C PRO A 674 -43.96 123.12 -33.34
N ILE A 675 -43.73 124.09 -32.45
CA ILE A 675 -44.76 125.06 -31.98
C ILE A 675 -44.16 126.47 -31.88
N PHE A 676 -44.73 127.46 -32.61
CA PHE A 676 -44.39 128.88 -32.49
C PHE A 676 -44.89 129.45 -31.15
N THR A 677 -44.09 130.32 -30.54
CA THR A 677 -44.49 131.01 -29.30
C THR A 677 -45.45 132.18 -29.56
N ASP A 678 -45.42 132.76 -30.76
CA ASP A 678 -46.35 133.82 -31.18
C ASP A 678 -47.67 133.22 -31.69
N ALA A 679 -48.80 133.86 -31.36
CA ALA A 679 -50.14 133.36 -31.70
C ALA A 679 -50.80 134.18 -32.82
N GLY A 680 -51.29 133.50 -33.87
CA GLY A 680 -52.10 134.09 -34.94
C GLY A 680 -51.34 135.03 -35.88
N PRO A 681 -51.99 135.57 -36.94
CA PRO A 681 -51.28 136.42 -37.89
C PRO A 681 -50.69 137.64 -37.17
N VAL A 682 -49.38 137.86 -37.31
CA VAL A 682 -48.65 138.93 -36.63
C VAL A 682 -48.57 140.14 -37.55
N THR A 683 -49.16 141.27 -37.16
CA THR A 683 -49.03 142.54 -37.91
C THR A 683 -47.97 143.44 -37.28
N LEU A 684 -47.06 143.96 -38.09
CA LEU A 684 -46.02 144.91 -37.70
C LEU A 684 -46.21 146.20 -38.50
N ASN A 685 -46.13 147.35 -37.86
CA ASN A 685 -46.19 148.65 -38.55
C ASN A 685 -44.76 149.18 -38.73
N ALA A 686 -44.45 149.67 -39.93
CA ALA A 686 -43.19 150.33 -40.25
C ALA A 686 -43.45 151.62 -41.03
N VAL A 687 -42.45 152.50 -41.10
CA VAL A 687 -42.50 153.74 -41.89
C VAL A 687 -41.32 153.74 -42.85
N VAL A 688 -41.54 154.18 -44.10
CA VAL A 688 -40.50 154.24 -45.12
C VAL A 688 -39.27 154.98 -44.59
N GLY A 689 -38.09 154.33 -44.70
CA GLY A 689 -36.82 154.90 -44.27
C GLY A 689 -36.44 154.71 -42.79
N THR A 690 -37.29 154.06 -41.98
CA THR A 690 -36.96 153.70 -40.58
C THR A 690 -36.76 152.20 -40.38
N ALA A 691 -35.71 151.80 -39.67
CA ALA A 691 -35.37 150.39 -39.48
C ALA A 691 -36.37 149.67 -38.54
N LEU A 692 -36.74 148.45 -38.90
CA LEU A 692 -37.56 147.52 -38.10
C LEU A 692 -36.78 146.20 -37.89
N SER A 693 -36.89 145.61 -36.69
CA SER A 693 -36.37 144.27 -36.38
C SER A 693 -37.29 143.50 -35.42
N ARG A 694 -37.55 142.21 -35.68
CA ARG A 694 -38.40 141.31 -34.88
C ARG A 694 -37.97 139.85 -34.99
N GLU A 695 -37.80 139.16 -33.86
CA GLU A 695 -37.49 137.72 -33.76
C GLU A 695 -38.74 136.85 -33.52
N PHE A 696 -38.76 135.62 -34.02
CA PHE A 696 -39.80 134.60 -33.83
C PHE A 696 -39.20 133.28 -33.33
N THR A 697 -39.70 132.74 -32.20
CA THR A 697 -39.19 131.52 -31.54
C THR A 697 -40.12 130.30 -31.65
N VAL A 698 -39.54 129.09 -31.71
CA VAL A 698 -40.26 127.80 -31.85
C VAL A 698 -39.69 126.73 -30.91
N THR A 699 -40.58 125.90 -30.34
CA THR A 699 -40.25 124.73 -29.49
C THR A 699 -40.57 123.40 -30.17
N GLY A 700 -39.86 122.30 -29.85
CA GLY A 700 -40.07 120.94 -30.41
C GLY A 700 -38.89 120.01 -30.10
N ASN A 701 -39.06 118.68 -30.23
CA ASN A 701 -38.01 117.67 -30.04
C ASN A 701 -37.95 116.69 -31.23
N PRO A 702 -36.96 116.77 -32.14
CA PRO A 702 -35.73 117.60 -32.08
C PRO A 702 -35.97 119.11 -32.22
N THR A 703 -34.96 119.95 -31.96
CA THR A 703 -35.10 121.43 -32.02
C THR A 703 -35.49 121.91 -33.44
N PRO A 704 -36.56 122.72 -33.61
CA PRO A 704 -37.03 123.14 -34.94
C PRO A 704 -36.23 124.26 -35.62
N THR A 705 -36.27 124.30 -36.96
CA THR A 705 -35.74 125.39 -37.81
C THR A 705 -36.86 126.24 -38.39
N VAL A 706 -36.68 127.59 -38.46
CA VAL A 706 -37.69 128.56 -38.94
C VAL A 706 -37.24 129.31 -40.19
N THR A 707 -38.08 129.33 -41.23
CA THR A 707 -37.79 129.98 -42.52
C THR A 707 -38.98 130.78 -43.06
N VAL A 708 -38.73 131.81 -43.87
CA VAL A 708 -39.78 132.45 -44.69
C VAL A 708 -40.06 131.57 -45.91
N VAL A 709 -41.34 131.28 -46.17
CA VAL A 709 -41.79 130.43 -47.28
C VAL A 709 -41.45 131.05 -48.64
N ASP A 710 -41.62 132.36 -48.81
CA ASP A 710 -41.23 133.10 -50.02
C ASP A 710 -40.63 134.47 -49.67
N GLN A 711 -39.32 134.62 -49.84
CA GLN A 711 -38.62 135.86 -49.46
C GLN A 711 -38.95 137.06 -50.35
N SER A 712 -39.48 136.86 -51.56
CA SER A 712 -39.84 137.96 -52.45
C SER A 712 -41.03 138.78 -51.95
N THR A 713 -41.79 138.24 -50.99
CA THR A 713 -42.95 138.86 -50.37
C THR A 713 -42.61 139.81 -49.21
N LEU A 714 -41.34 139.86 -48.79
CA LEU A 714 -40.88 140.81 -47.78
C LEU A 714 -40.91 142.25 -48.31
N PRO A 715 -41.14 143.25 -47.44
CA PRO A 715 -40.97 144.65 -47.83
C PRO A 715 -39.58 144.90 -48.41
N THR A 716 -39.52 145.65 -49.52
CA THR A 716 -38.23 145.99 -50.15
C THR A 716 -37.34 146.73 -49.15
N GLY A 717 -36.12 146.22 -48.92
CA GLY A 717 -35.20 146.73 -47.90
C GLY A 717 -35.22 145.94 -46.57
N MET A 718 -36.05 144.89 -46.46
CA MET A 718 -36.06 143.94 -45.34
C MET A 718 -35.59 142.54 -45.73
N THR A 719 -35.09 141.79 -44.75
CA THR A 719 -34.60 140.40 -44.88
C THR A 719 -35.04 139.57 -43.68
N PHE A 720 -35.19 138.24 -43.87
CA PHE A 720 -35.45 137.31 -42.78
C PHE A 720 -34.33 136.28 -42.67
N THR A 721 -33.70 136.14 -41.50
CA THR A 721 -32.62 135.18 -41.29
C THR A 721 -32.64 134.66 -39.86
N ASN A 722 -32.51 133.33 -39.70
CA ASN A 722 -32.47 132.64 -38.40
C ASN A 722 -33.61 133.03 -37.44
N GLY A 723 -34.84 133.08 -37.94
CA GLY A 723 -36.01 133.44 -37.13
C GLY A 723 -36.22 134.94 -36.93
N VAL A 724 -35.36 135.82 -37.48
CA VAL A 724 -35.46 137.28 -37.28
C VAL A 724 -35.74 138.01 -38.60
N LEU A 725 -36.81 138.81 -38.62
CA LEU A 725 -37.11 139.80 -39.65
C LEU A 725 -36.37 141.10 -39.32
N SER A 726 -35.55 141.64 -40.22
CA SER A 726 -34.89 142.92 -39.99
C SER A 726 -34.57 143.70 -41.28
N GLY A 727 -34.50 145.02 -41.19
CA GLY A 727 -34.09 145.91 -42.29
C GLY A 727 -34.82 147.26 -42.27
N THR A 728 -34.67 148.03 -43.34
CA THR A 728 -35.29 149.36 -43.48
C THR A 728 -36.17 149.36 -44.72
N PRO A 729 -37.51 149.31 -44.59
CA PRO A 729 -38.37 149.29 -45.75
C PRO A 729 -38.29 150.61 -46.52
N THR A 730 -38.15 150.52 -47.84
CA THR A 730 -37.91 151.68 -48.72
C THR A 730 -39.14 152.06 -49.55
N ILE A 731 -40.18 151.22 -49.56
CA ILE A 731 -41.40 151.43 -50.35
C ILE A 731 -42.60 151.23 -49.42
N ALA A 732 -43.53 152.18 -49.41
CA ALA A 732 -44.77 152.06 -48.67
C ALA A 732 -45.69 150.99 -49.30
N GLY A 733 -46.38 150.23 -48.45
CA GLY A 733 -47.26 149.14 -48.86
C GLY A 733 -47.49 148.14 -47.74
N THR A 734 -48.50 147.29 -47.92
CA THR A 734 -48.80 146.16 -47.02
C THR A 734 -48.18 144.89 -47.59
N TYR A 735 -47.29 144.25 -46.83
CA TYR A 735 -46.57 143.06 -47.24
C TYR A 735 -46.91 141.90 -46.32
N THR A 736 -47.54 140.85 -46.84
CA THR A 736 -47.89 139.65 -46.07
C THR A 736 -47.08 138.45 -46.54
N PHE A 737 -46.44 137.76 -45.60
CA PHE A 737 -45.60 136.58 -45.84
C PHE A 737 -45.80 135.53 -44.74
N THR A 738 -45.33 134.31 -44.98
CA THR A 738 -45.52 133.18 -44.04
C THR A 738 -44.17 132.66 -43.57
N LEU A 739 -44.04 132.43 -42.27
CA LEU A 739 -42.96 131.66 -41.65
C LEU A 739 -43.38 130.20 -41.53
N GLU A 740 -42.45 129.28 -41.72
CA GLU A 740 -42.62 127.84 -41.54
C GLU A 740 -41.57 127.31 -40.57
N ALA A 741 -41.98 126.41 -39.66
CA ALA A 741 -41.14 125.76 -38.68
C ALA A 741 -41.22 124.24 -38.76
N ALA A 742 -40.05 123.58 -38.89
CA ALA A 742 -39.93 122.14 -39.12
C ALA A 742 -38.85 121.50 -38.23
N ASN A 743 -39.07 120.28 -37.74
CA ASN A 743 -38.07 119.49 -36.98
C ASN A 743 -38.01 117.99 -37.33
N GLY A 744 -38.65 117.59 -38.43
CA GLY A 744 -38.77 116.18 -38.83
C GLY A 744 -39.83 115.37 -38.08
N VAL A 745 -40.59 115.99 -37.16
CA VAL A 745 -41.78 115.42 -36.51
C VAL A 745 -43.02 116.20 -36.95
N ASN A 746 -43.89 115.57 -37.74
CA ASN A 746 -45.08 116.22 -38.30
C ASN A 746 -46.16 116.55 -37.25
N PRO A 747 -47.00 117.59 -37.48
CA PRO A 747 -46.94 118.50 -38.64
C PRO A 747 -45.94 119.65 -38.45
N ASP A 748 -45.31 120.08 -39.54
CA ASP A 748 -44.64 121.38 -39.59
C ASP A 748 -45.68 122.51 -39.39
N LEU A 749 -45.27 123.62 -38.78
CA LEU A 749 -46.17 124.70 -38.38
C LEU A 749 -45.89 125.98 -39.17
N THR A 750 -46.92 126.73 -39.54
CA THR A 750 -46.76 128.02 -40.23
C THR A 750 -47.35 129.19 -39.45
N LEU A 751 -46.77 130.37 -39.61
CA LEU A 751 -47.20 131.63 -38.99
C LEU A 751 -47.21 132.75 -40.03
N THR A 752 -48.38 133.33 -40.30
CA THR A 752 -48.49 134.48 -41.23
C THR A 752 -48.07 135.77 -40.53
N VAL A 753 -47.28 136.59 -41.22
CA VAL A 753 -46.79 137.89 -40.75
C VAL A 753 -47.10 138.95 -41.80
N THR A 754 -47.70 140.06 -41.40
CA THR A 754 -47.99 141.21 -42.25
C THR A 754 -47.18 142.41 -41.76
N VAL A 755 -46.51 143.12 -42.66
CA VAL A 755 -45.81 144.37 -42.37
C VAL A 755 -46.46 145.49 -43.16
N ASP A 756 -47.09 146.42 -42.46
CA ASP A 756 -47.71 147.61 -43.03
C ASP A 756 -46.71 148.77 -43.01
N VAL A 757 -46.22 149.16 -44.18
CA VAL A 757 -45.26 150.25 -44.35
C VAL A 757 -45.97 151.52 -44.83
N THR A 758 -45.90 152.63 -44.10
CA THR A 758 -46.51 153.92 -44.50
C THR A 758 -45.46 154.96 -44.92
N ASP A 759 -45.85 155.91 -45.79
CA ASP A 759 -44.96 157.02 -46.20
C ASP A 759 -44.70 158.02 -45.06
N ALA A 760 -43.54 158.67 -45.10
CA ALA A 760 -43.22 159.76 -44.18
C ALA A 760 -44.02 161.04 -44.53
N PRO A 761 -44.53 161.81 -43.54
CA PRO A 761 -45.42 162.97 -43.78
C PRO A 761 -44.71 164.17 -44.47
N SER A 762 -45.40 164.87 -45.38
CA SER A 762 -44.95 166.09 -46.08
C SER A 762 -45.35 167.40 -45.36
N THR A 763 -44.52 168.44 -45.42
CA THR A 763 -44.73 169.77 -44.76
C THR A 763 -45.25 170.87 -45.73
N PRO A 764 -46.21 171.75 -45.34
CA PRO A 764 -46.79 172.81 -46.20
C PRO A 764 -46.44 174.30 -45.83
N GLU A 765 -46.65 175.21 -46.81
CA GLU A 765 -46.85 176.70 -46.81
C GLU A 765 -45.65 177.67 -46.55
N GLU A 766 -45.53 178.96 -46.98
CA GLU A 766 -46.33 179.97 -47.72
C GLU A 766 -45.44 181.19 -48.17
N ASN A 767 -45.87 181.93 -49.20
CA ASN A 767 -45.75 183.38 -49.56
C ASN A 767 -44.55 184.34 -49.19
N LEU A 768 -43.78 184.71 -50.23
CA LEU A 768 -43.53 186.06 -50.86
C LEU A 768 -43.21 187.39 -50.09
N PHE A 769 -42.04 187.96 -50.45
CA PHE A 769 -41.52 189.37 -50.46
C PHE A 769 -41.03 190.11 -49.19
N GLY A 770 -39.77 190.61 -49.25
CA GLY A 770 -39.38 191.91 -48.65
C GLY A 770 -38.02 192.04 -47.95
N SER A 771 -37.00 192.49 -48.71
CA SER A 771 -35.88 193.42 -48.37
C SER A 771 -34.87 193.20 -47.21
N LEU A 772 -33.59 193.47 -47.56
CA LEU A 772 -32.49 194.03 -46.74
C LEU A 772 -32.01 193.14 -45.56
N GLU A 773 -30.73 192.96 -45.23
CA GLU A 773 -29.45 193.54 -45.58
C GLU A 773 -28.40 192.66 -44.87
N GLN A 774 -27.15 192.61 -45.38
CA GLN A 774 -25.92 192.46 -44.56
C GLN A 774 -25.70 191.13 -43.77
N ILE A 775 -24.52 190.53 -43.62
CA ILE A 775 -23.13 190.78 -44.04
C ILE A 775 -22.29 189.59 -43.50
N PHE A 776 -21.16 189.28 -44.16
CA PHE A 776 -19.99 188.51 -43.70
C PHE A 776 -20.15 187.01 -43.30
N GLY A 777 -19.24 186.10 -43.64
CA GLY A 777 -17.96 186.23 -44.35
C GLY A 777 -17.01 185.09 -43.97
N PHE A 778 -16.15 184.73 -44.95
CA PHE A 778 -14.83 184.06 -44.85
C PHE A 778 -14.77 182.66 -44.22
N GLY A 779 -13.96 181.71 -44.69
CA GLY A 779 -12.70 181.68 -45.46
C GLY A 779 -11.97 180.44 -44.89
N SER A 780 -11.37 179.54 -45.68
CA SER A 780 -10.22 179.75 -46.56
C SER A 780 -10.25 178.85 -47.79
#